data_AF-A0A7C3VZL3-F1
#
_entry.id   AF-A0A7C3VZL3-F1
#
_cell.length_a   1.000
_cell.length_b   1.000
_cell.length_c   1.000
_cell.angle_alpha   90.00
_cell.angle_beta   90.00
_cell.angle_gamma   90.00
#
_symmetry.space_group_name_H-M   'P 1'
#
loop_
_entity.id
_entity.type
_entity.pdbx_description
1 polymer ?
#
loop_
_entity_poly.entity_id
_entity_poly.type
_entity_poly.pdbx_seq_one_letter_code
_entity_poly.pdbx_strand_id
1 'polypeptide(L)'
;MVRVMRVMRFFGILAVLLTVPAIAGTFTDRNGDRHEWAISESHALDWNGSPYVPFGIEFTPRYLSNEPTEENWSADEAEIGSLKLAGITDLIVSPGKGITSISPEAFQRVIDFLEKNDMRYGIELYDAPYAPLVGYVVEPTKYREDNIRSPGEIVKTLPDSKLALYVFCDASTGVIDTVGQSIVEDGDAHIPVRYTGSGEQVLLIYPQRVIAENSADWGLPDLWTHYDRHRDRLLSFLSQIKFGHGLRFFIDPFTRRLSALGDVGNLIPVSQGFRIEYAAWLSRKYPDPRVLSINWAIEGYDVSSFAEAARLVPLWRRDRGVAALFDPVTGKHRKVDALRSTIWQDFREFRTSSIREYMNAIADVIKRNVADVPVIFTCNDLDAMFQNSDLYGFDGLAVPESRDKGATAECAAKALSVAESSQRPVWTVARINAVREDGKIFQSKEALFSTINLLRGLGAKGFFICGIPAEEKIGAADLLVWMAEYGSVTVSDRQFAAFRPECIYYPIGFAEGSVKQFKNGSWWVPTLVPARNLDLGKQFLGYVLTKPQGVELYVWSPSGPRTITLLSSNPVTVKYPSGDESTAEPSKGRVVIKVETEPALVTGIPPEQFLPFEVVQEAMQELEQLIAQAAANVPDAGFFLQNLDRAKKMMERNDLSLAYEMVLANISQIKQRIREMSIISPVKTSGQGEVSSPGAEGAK
;
A
#
# COMPACT_ATOMS: atom_id res chain seq x y z
N MET A 1 -27.59 42.55 54.96
CA MET A 1 -28.03 42.86 53.58
C MET A 1 -27.14 42.03 52.64
N VAL A 2 -27.75 41.02 52.02
CA VAL A 2 -27.29 40.17 50.89
C VAL A 2 -25.93 39.46 51.02
N ARG A 3 -25.98 38.18 51.45
CA ARG A 3 -24.92 37.18 51.28
C ARG A 3 -25.33 36.29 50.11
N VAL A 4 -24.68 36.44 48.96
CA VAL A 4 -24.99 35.67 47.73
C VAL A 4 -24.40 34.26 47.87
N MET A 5 -25.27 33.25 47.93
CA MET A 5 -24.93 31.84 47.75
C MET A 5 -24.49 31.58 46.31
N ARG A 6 -23.25 31.11 46.13
CA ARG A 6 -22.80 30.49 44.87
C ARG A 6 -23.29 29.03 44.85
N VAL A 7 -24.21 28.74 43.93
CA VAL A 7 -24.62 27.39 43.57
C VAL A 7 -23.48 26.76 42.77
N MET A 8 -22.86 25.73 43.34
CA MET A 8 -21.84 24.91 42.72
C MET A 8 -22.56 23.81 41.90
N ARG A 9 -22.61 23.96 40.57
CA ARG A 9 -23.13 22.92 39.67
C ARG A 9 -22.04 21.88 39.44
N PHE A 10 -22.24 20.68 39.97
CA PHE A 10 -21.50 19.48 39.58
C PHE A 10 -21.83 19.16 38.12
N PHE A 11 -20.85 19.27 37.23
CA PHE A 11 -20.88 18.60 35.93
C PHE A 11 -20.37 17.17 36.16
N GLY A 12 -21.30 16.21 36.25
CA GLY A 12 -20.96 14.81 36.09
C GLY A 12 -20.62 14.57 34.62
N ILE A 13 -19.35 14.27 34.34
CA ILE A 13 -18.92 13.76 33.04
C ILE A 13 -19.43 12.32 32.97
N LEU A 14 -20.55 12.12 32.28
CA LEU A 14 -20.99 10.80 31.86
C LEU A 14 -20.06 10.37 30.73
N ALA A 15 -19.11 9.48 31.02
CA ALA A 15 -18.36 8.79 29.98
C ALA A 15 -19.35 7.90 29.22
N VAL A 16 -19.84 8.39 28.08
CA VAL A 16 -20.49 7.54 27.09
C VAL A 16 -19.39 6.66 26.52
N LEU A 17 -19.30 5.42 27.01
CA LEU A 17 -18.67 4.33 26.28
C LEU A 17 -19.40 4.26 24.94
N LEU A 18 -18.80 4.87 23.91
CA LEU A 18 -19.18 4.61 22.52
C LEU A 18 -18.84 3.15 22.26
N THR A 19 -19.80 2.25 22.51
CA THR A 19 -19.76 0.90 21.95
C THR A 19 -19.84 1.09 20.45
N VAL A 20 -18.71 0.88 19.76
CA VAL A 20 -18.70 0.73 18.30
C VAL A 20 -19.73 -0.35 17.99
N PRO A 21 -20.69 -0.11 17.08
CA PRO A 21 -21.67 -1.14 16.75
C PRO A 21 -20.93 -2.35 16.19
N ALA A 22 -21.06 -3.50 16.85
CA ALA A 22 -20.56 -4.75 16.33
C ALA A 22 -21.16 -4.98 14.94
N ILE A 23 -20.32 -5.28 13.95
CA ILE A 23 -20.82 -5.73 12.64
C ILE A 23 -21.45 -7.09 12.86
N ALA A 24 -22.71 -7.24 12.47
CA ALA A 24 -23.44 -8.49 12.63
C ALA A 24 -24.43 -8.69 11.49
N GLY A 25 -24.85 -9.94 11.31
CA GLY A 25 -25.88 -10.33 10.37
C GLY A 25 -26.55 -11.63 10.78
N THR A 26 -27.51 -12.08 9.98
CA THR A 26 -28.20 -13.36 10.18
C THR A 26 -28.41 -14.06 8.85
N PHE A 27 -27.64 -15.11 8.63
CA PHE A 27 -27.84 -16.01 7.49
C PHE A 27 -29.02 -16.93 7.78
N THR A 28 -29.96 -17.05 6.84
CA THR A 28 -30.99 -18.08 6.88
C THR A 28 -30.68 -19.11 5.81
N ASP A 29 -30.50 -20.35 6.23
CA ASP A 29 -30.11 -21.44 5.34
C ASP A 29 -31.31 -21.97 4.53
N ARG A 30 -31.05 -22.88 3.57
CA ARG A 30 -32.09 -23.48 2.73
C ARG A 30 -33.16 -24.28 3.47
N ASN A 31 -32.88 -24.70 4.71
CA ASN A 31 -33.82 -25.41 5.57
C ASN A 31 -34.62 -24.45 6.47
N GLY A 32 -34.28 -23.15 6.46
CA GLY A 32 -34.90 -22.12 7.29
C GLY A 32 -34.20 -21.90 8.63
N ASP A 33 -33.07 -22.57 8.89
CA ASP A 33 -32.29 -22.39 10.11
C ASP A 33 -31.57 -21.04 10.08
N ARG A 34 -31.57 -20.36 11.22
CA ARG A 34 -30.96 -19.03 11.36
C ARG A 34 -29.58 -19.14 12.01
N HIS A 35 -28.62 -18.50 11.38
CA HIS A 35 -27.24 -18.43 11.82
C HIS A 35 -26.83 -16.98 12.06
N GLU A 36 -26.66 -16.60 13.32
CA GLU A 36 -26.21 -15.27 13.70
C GLU A 36 -24.69 -15.20 13.60
N TRP A 37 -24.17 -14.08 13.10
CA TRP A 37 -22.74 -13.84 13.06
C TRP A 37 -22.41 -12.41 13.47
N ALA A 38 -21.22 -12.21 14.03
CA ALA A 38 -20.72 -10.90 14.38
C ALA A 38 -19.18 -10.84 14.25
N ILE A 39 -18.61 -9.65 14.09
CA ILE A 39 -17.16 -9.44 14.10
C ILE A 39 -16.78 -8.64 15.34
N SER A 40 -15.86 -9.20 16.11
CA SER A 40 -15.36 -8.60 17.35
C SER A 40 -14.29 -7.54 17.09
N GLU A 41 -14.00 -6.71 18.10
CA GLU A 41 -12.88 -5.75 18.12
C GLU A 41 -11.49 -6.40 17.98
N SER A 42 -11.38 -7.72 18.17
CA SER A 42 -10.15 -8.48 17.93
C SER A 42 -10.04 -9.01 16.49
N HIS A 43 -10.91 -8.53 15.59
CA HIS A 43 -10.99 -8.92 14.20
C HIS A 43 -11.33 -10.40 14.00
N ALA A 44 -12.07 -11.00 14.93
CA ALA A 44 -12.52 -12.40 14.87
C ALA A 44 -14.00 -12.49 14.48
N LEU A 45 -14.36 -13.53 13.73
CA LEU A 45 -15.74 -13.86 13.42
C LEU A 45 -16.32 -14.72 14.53
N ASP A 46 -17.43 -14.29 15.11
CA ASP A 46 -18.29 -15.11 15.96
C ASP A 46 -19.43 -15.66 15.10
N TRP A 47 -19.68 -16.96 15.21
CA TRP A 47 -20.75 -17.68 14.50
C TRP A 47 -21.62 -18.43 15.52
N ASN A 48 -22.91 -18.13 15.56
CA ASN A 48 -23.86 -18.66 16.55
C ASN A 48 -23.38 -18.49 18.00
N GLY A 49 -22.84 -17.31 18.31
CA GLY A 49 -22.35 -16.97 19.65
C GLY A 49 -21.04 -17.65 20.07
N SER A 50 -20.35 -18.31 19.14
CA SER A 50 -19.04 -18.93 19.39
C SER A 50 -17.99 -18.43 18.40
N PRO A 51 -16.75 -18.15 18.84
CA PRO A 51 -15.68 -17.80 17.93
C PRO A 51 -15.47 -18.85 16.85
N TYR A 52 -15.37 -18.40 15.60
CA TYR A 52 -15.10 -19.23 14.43
C TYR A 52 -13.72 -18.87 13.86
N VAL A 53 -12.78 -19.79 14.03
CA VAL A 53 -11.41 -19.69 13.52
C VAL A 53 -11.17 -20.86 12.56
N PRO A 54 -11.34 -20.67 11.25
CA PRO A 54 -11.21 -21.77 10.30
C PRO A 54 -9.76 -22.21 10.13
N PHE A 55 -9.57 -23.53 10.03
CA PHE A 55 -8.32 -24.16 9.61
C PHE A 55 -8.63 -25.10 8.45
N GLY A 56 -8.30 -24.64 7.24
CA GLY A 56 -8.84 -25.23 6.03
C GLY A 56 -7.89 -25.23 4.85
N ILE A 57 -8.45 -25.57 3.69
CA ILE A 57 -7.74 -25.51 2.41
C ILE A 57 -8.59 -24.80 1.36
N GLU A 58 -7.95 -24.31 0.30
CA GLU A 58 -8.62 -24.01 -0.95
C GLU A 58 -8.91 -25.32 -1.69
N PHE A 59 -10.19 -25.56 -1.99
CA PHE A 59 -10.66 -26.71 -2.74
C PHE A 59 -11.11 -26.24 -4.11
N THR A 60 -10.48 -26.77 -5.16
CA THR A 60 -10.84 -26.51 -6.55
C THR A 60 -11.51 -27.76 -7.12
N PRO A 61 -12.86 -27.81 -7.18
CA PRO A 61 -13.56 -29.01 -7.63
C PRO A 61 -13.25 -29.27 -9.12
N ARG A 62 -12.70 -30.44 -9.43
CA ARG A 62 -12.42 -30.86 -10.82
C ARG A 62 -13.71 -30.98 -11.63
N TYR A 63 -14.81 -31.33 -10.96
CA TYR A 63 -16.13 -31.42 -11.58
C TYR A 63 -16.61 -30.09 -12.17
N LEU A 64 -16.13 -28.94 -11.67
CA LEU A 64 -16.50 -27.62 -12.19
C LEU A 64 -15.59 -27.13 -13.33
N SER A 65 -14.64 -27.95 -13.78
CA SER A 65 -13.76 -27.64 -14.90
C SER A 65 -14.53 -27.49 -16.24
N ASN A 66 -13.82 -27.30 -17.35
CA ASN A 66 -14.46 -27.12 -18.66
C ASN A 66 -15.17 -28.39 -19.17
N GLU A 67 -14.75 -29.57 -18.70
CA GLU A 67 -15.30 -30.86 -19.10
C GLU A 67 -15.74 -31.64 -17.84
N PRO A 68 -16.96 -31.39 -17.31
CA PRO A 68 -17.47 -32.13 -16.16
C PRO A 68 -17.66 -33.61 -16.52
N THR A 69 -17.03 -34.50 -15.76
CA THR A 69 -17.17 -35.96 -15.93
C THR A 69 -17.47 -36.61 -14.58
N GLU A 70 -18.05 -37.81 -14.58
CA GLU A 70 -18.25 -38.58 -13.33
C GLU A 70 -16.92 -39.06 -12.73
N GLU A 71 -15.86 -39.15 -13.54
CA GLU A 71 -14.50 -39.38 -13.03
C GLU A 71 -14.00 -38.17 -12.22
N ASN A 72 -14.20 -36.96 -12.74
CA ASN A 72 -13.92 -35.72 -12.01
C ASN A 72 -14.73 -35.63 -10.72
N TRP A 73 -16.02 -36.01 -10.77
CA TRP A 73 -16.86 -36.09 -9.57
C TRP A 73 -16.33 -37.09 -8.55
N SER A 74 -15.99 -38.30 -8.97
CA SER A 74 -15.46 -39.35 -8.08
C SER A 74 -14.13 -38.94 -7.44
N ALA A 75 -13.28 -38.21 -8.18
CA ALA A 75 -12.04 -37.67 -7.65
C ALA A 75 -12.28 -36.58 -6.58
N ASP A 76 -13.27 -35.72 -6.81
CA ASP A 76 -13.68 -34.71 -5.83
C ASP A 76 -14.30 -35.36 -4.57
N GLU A 77 -15.09 -36.43 -4.72
CA GLU A 77 -15.63 -37.18 -3.58
C GLU A 77 -14.52 -37.82 -2.74
N ALA A 78 -13.53 -38.44 -3.39
CA ALA A 78 -12.37 -39.03 -2.73
C ALA A 78 -11.50 -37.98 -2.02
N GLU A 79 -11.36 -36.79 -2.61
CA GLU A 79 -10.62 -35.68 -2.01
C GLU A 79 -11.32 -35.18 -0.74
N ILE A 80 -12.62 -34.87 -0.78
CA ILE A 80 -13.38 -34.47 0.41
C ILE A 80 -13.37 -35.56 1.49
N GLY A 81 -13.49 -36.83 1.09
CA GLY A 81 -13.35 -37.97 2.01
C GLY A 81 -12.00 -37.97 2.72
N SER A 82 -10.92 -37.71 1.99
CA SER A 82 -9.55 -37.64 2.53
C SER A 82 -9.36 -36.44 3.47
N LEU A 83 -9.92 -35.27 3.13
CA LEU A 83 -9.89 -34.09 4.00
C LEU A 83 -10.59 -34.35 5.34
N LYS A 84 -11.76 -34.99 5.30
CA LYS A 84 -12.49 -35.38 6.52
C LYS A 84 -11.72 -36.37 7.37
N LEU A 85 -11.10 -37.37 6.75
CA LEU A 85 -10.25 -38.34 7.47
C LEU A 85 -9.05 -37.66 8.13
N ALA A 86 -8.50 -36.61 7.51
CA ALA A 86 -7.43 -35.80 8.10
C ALA A 86 -7.93 -34.83 9.19
N GLY A 87 -9.24 -34.64 9.35
CA GLY A 87 -9.83 -33.70 10.31
C GLY A 87 -10.04 -32.28 9.78
N ILE A 88 -9.88 -32.07 8.48
CA ILE A 88 -10.15 -30.78 7.82
C ILE A 88 -11.64 -30.68 7.49
N THR A 89 -12.26 -29.58 7.91
CA THR A 89 -13.70 -29.32 7.72
C THR A 89 -14.01 -27.93 7.17
N ASP A 90 -13.02 -27.05 7.06
CA ASP A 90 -13.17 -25.70 6.51
C ASP A 90 -12.56 -25.62 5.11
N LEU A 91 -13.29 -25.03 4.16
CA LEU A 91 -12.85 -24.88 2.76
C LEU A 91 -13.03 -23.46 2.24
N ILE A 92 -12.18 -23.04 1.31
CA ILE A 92 -12.53 -22.04 0.31
C ILE A 92 -12.80 -22.78 -1.00
N VAL A 93 -14.03 -22.77 -1.49
CA VAL A 93 -14.37 -23.33 -2.80
C VAL A 93 -13.94 -22.34 -3.86
N SER A 94 -12.89 -22.69 -4.60
CA SER A 94 -12.39 -21.93 -5.75
C SER A 94 -12.81 -22.63 -7.04
N PRO A 95 -13.74 -22.08 -7.84
CA PRO A 95 -14.26 -22.78 -9.02
C PRO A 95 -13.24 -22.94 -10.16
N GLY A 96 -12.05 -22.32 -10.07
CA GLY A 96 -10.98 -22.39 -11.07
C GLY A 96 -11.24 -21.64 -12.38
N LYS A 97 -12.44 -21.09 -12.56
CA LYS A 97 -12.86 -20.22 -13.67
C LYS A 97 -13.94 -19.25 -13.19
N GLY A 98 -14.38 -18.34 -14.06
CA GLY A 98 -15.43 -17.38 -13.72
C GLY A 98 -16.71 -18.08 -13.24
N ILE A 99 -17.18 -17.78 -12.04
CA ILE A 99 -18.24 -18.52 -11.36
C ILE A 99 -19.54 -18.54 -12.17
N THR A 100 -19.86 -17.46 -12.88
CA THR A 100 -21.10 -17.37 -13.68
C THR A 100 -21.02 -18.11 -15.02
N SER A 101 -19.85 -18.65 -15.37
CA SER A 101 -19.69 -19.57 -16.51
C SER A 101 -20.05 -21.01 -16.17
N ILE A 102 -20.34 -21.30 -14.91
CA ILE A 102 -20.68 -22.64 -14.42
C ILE A 102 -22.21 -22.82 -14.47
N SER A 103 -22.68 -24.03 -14.77
CA SER A 103 -24.11 -24.34 -14.65
C SER A 103 -24.53 -24.30 -13.16
N PRO A 104 -25.64 -23.62 -12.81
CA PRO A 104 -26.14 -23.60 -11.45
C PRO A 104 -26.37 -24.99 -10.86
N GLU A 105 -26.83 -25.95 -11.67
CA GLU A 105 -27.05 -27.34 -11.26
C GLU A 105 -25.75 -28.06 -10.90
N ALA A 106 -24.71 -27.87 -11.71
CA ALA A 106 -23.39 -28.45 -11.43
C ALA A 106 -22.79 -27.87 -10.14
N PHE A 107 -22.92 -26.56 -9.94
CA PHE A 107 -22.46 -25.90 -8.72
C PHE A 107 -23.28 -26.35 -7.49
N GLN A 108 -24.61 -26.43 -7.61
CA GLN A 108 -25.48 -26.95 -6.56
C GLN A 108 -25.10 -28.37 -6.14
N ARG A 109 -24.76 -29.26 -7.09
CA ARG A 109 -24.31 -30.63 -6.79
C ARG A 109 -23.09 -30.64 -5.87
N VAL A 110 -22.10 -29.76 -6.12
CA VAL A 110 -20.92 -29.61 -5.24
C VAL A 110 -21.34 -29.12 -3.86
N ILE A 111 -22.17 -28.07 -3.78
CA ILE A 111 -22.66 -27.51 -2.50
C ILE A 111 -23.41 -28.57 -1.69
N ASP A 112 -24.33 -29.30 -2.31
CA ASP A 112 -25.09 -30.37 -1.67
C ASP A 112 -24.18 -31.46 -1.10
N PHE A 113 -23.13 -31.81 -1.85
CA PHE A 113 -22.16 -32.80 -1.42
C PHE A 113 -21.30 -32.33 -0.24
N LEU A 114 -20.87 -31.06 -0.24
CA LEU A 114 -20.15 -30.47 0.89
C LEU A 114 -21.01 -30.46 2.15
N GLU A 115 -22.27 -30.04 2.05
CA GLU A 115 -23.20 -30.00 3.18
C GLU A 115 -23.58 -31.38 3.70
N LYS A 116 -23.80 -32.36 2.81
CA LYS A 116 -24.03 -33.76 3.20
C LYS A 116 -22.84 -34.34 3.98
N ASN A 117 -21.66 -33.74 3.79
CA ASN A 117 -20.43 -34.13 4.45
C ASN A 117 -20.06 -33.21 5.62
N ASP A 118 -20.96 -32.35 6.09
CA ASP A 118 -20.73 -31.44 7.23
C ASP A 118 -19.54 -30.48 7.03
N MET A 119 -19.21 -30.16 5.77
CA MET A 119 -18.14 -29.23 5.44
C MET A 119 -18.64 -27.79 5.61
N ARG A 120 -17.80 -26.95 6.21
CA ARG A 120 -17.96 -25.50 6.29
C ARG A 120 -17.19 -24.87 5.15
N TYR A 121 -17.77 -23.89 4.47
CA TYR A 121 -17.14 -23.34 3.28
C TYR A 121 -17.37 -21.85 3.10
N GLY A 122 -16.35 -21.18 2.59
CA GLY A 122 -16.48 -19.93 1.85
C GLY A 122 -16.42 -20.17 0.35
N ILE A 123 -16.92 -19.22 -0.44
CA ILE A 123 -16.93 -19.32 -1.91
C ILE A 123 -16.16 -18.16 -2.51
N GLU A 124 -15.16 -18.47 -3.35
CA GLU A 124 -14.50 -17.48 -4.19
C GLU A 124 -15.41 -17.10 -5.36
N LEU A 125 -15.76 -15.82 -5.46
CA LEU A 125 -16.72 -15.27 -6.42
C LEU A 125 -16.06 -14.70 -7.68
N TYR A 126 -14.84 -15.14 -7.98
CA TYR A 126 -14.13 -14.71 -9.17
C TYR A 126 -14.97 -14.95 -10.42
N ASP A 127 -15.08 -13.94 -11.30
CA ASP A 127 -16.01 -13.99 -12.43
C ASP A 127 -15.46 -13.35 -13.71
N ALA A 128 -14.29 -13.78 -14.17
CA ALA A 128 -13.72 -13.34 -15.43
C ALA A 128 -14.50 -13.83 -16.67
N PRO A 129 -14.42 -13.10 -17.81
CA PRO A 129 -13.63 -11.87 -17.99
C PRO A 129 -14.43 -10.61 -17.64
N TYR A 130 -13.78 -9.72 -16.88
CA TYR A 130 -14.08 -8.29 -16.93
C TYR A 130 -13.49 -7.70 -18.19
N ALA A 131 -14.06 -6.61 -18.70
CA ALA A 131 -13.33 -5.84 -19.70
C ALA A 131 -12.01 -5.34 -19.10
N PRO A 132 -10.89 -5.43 -19.85
CA PRO A 132 -9.61 -4.97 -19.37
C PRO A 132 -9.65 -3.45 -19.14
N LEU A 133 -8.90 -2.98 -18.14
CA LEU A 133 -8.71 -1.56 -17.92
C LEU A 133 -7.85 -0.97 -19.03
N VAL A 134 -8.30 0.12 -19.66
CA VAL A 134 -7.55 0.80 -20.71
C VAL A 134 -7.29 2.24 -20.32
N GLY A 135 -6.05 2.70 -20.46
CA GLY A 135 -5.70 4.08 -20.16
C GLY A 135 -4.25 4.45 -20.43
N TYR A 136 -3.94 5.75 -20.31
CA TYR A 136 -2.59 6.26 -20.49
C TYR A 136 -1.77 6.09 -19.22
N VAL A 137 -0.65 5.38 -19.29
CA VAL A 137 0.29 5.23 -18.18
C VAL A 137 1.18 6.47 -18.09
N VAL A 138 1.14 7.17 -16.96
CA VAL A 138 1.95 8.36 -16.70
C VAL A 138 3.18 8.02 -15.89
N GLU A 139 4.20 7.50 -16.57
CA GLU A 139 5.51 7.12 -15.99
C GLU A 139 6.67 7.70 -16.82
N PRO A 140 6.88 9.03 -16.78
CA PRO A 140 7.84 9.72 -17.64
C PRO A 140 9.31 9.34 -17.38
N THR A 141 9.61 8.61 -16.31
CA THR A 141 10.96 8.05 -16.06
C THR A 141 11.12 6.65 -16.65
N LYS A 142 10.04 5.87 -16.77
CA LYS A 142 10.06 4.50 -17.31
C LYS A 142 10.11 4.50 -18.84
N TYR A 143 9.35 5.39 -19.46
CA TYR A 143 9.17 5.47 -20.91
C TYR A 143 9.78 6.76 -21.47
N ARG A 144 11.12 6.79 -21.52
CA ARG A 144 11.92 7.97 -21.87
C ARG A 144 13.07 7.61 -22.80
N GLU A 145 13.39 8.50 -23.72
CA GLU A 145 14.64 8.49 -24.50
C GLU A 145 15.35 9.83 -24.34
N ASP A 146 16.62 9.76 -23.95
CA ASP A 146 17.49 10.91 -23.67
C ASP A 146 18.39 11.24 -24.86
N ASN A 147 19.09 12.38 -24.79
CA ASN A 147 20.17 12.73 -25.72
C ASN A 147 19.78 12.75 -27.21
N ILE A 148 18.56 13.14 -27.54
CA ILE A 148 18.12 13.22 -28.93
C ILE A 148 18.67 14.49 -29.57
N ARG A 149 19.49 14.34 -30.62
CA ARG A 149 20.27 15.44 -31.25
C ARG A 149 20.08 15.58 -32.76
N SER A 150 19.29 14.72 -33.38
CA SER A 150 19.02 14.75 -34.81
C SER A 150 17.59 14.33 -35.13
N PRO A 151 17.01 14.81 -36.25
CA PRO A 151 15.74 14.28 -36.75
C PRO A 151 15.86 12.79 -37.09
N GLY A 152 14.73 12.08 -37.09
CA GLY A 152 14.69 10.66 -37.44
C GLY A 152 13.38 10.00 -37.00
N GLU A 153 13.45 8.70 -36.79
CA GLU A 153 12.37 7.90 -36.21
C GLU A 153 12.92 7.12 -35.02
N ILE A 154 12.17 7.10 -33.93
CA ILE A 154 12.43 6.24 -32.78
C ILE A 154 11.37 5.16 -32.76
N VAL A 155 11.79 3.90 -32.75
CA VAL A 155 10.91 2.75 -32.55
C VAL A 155 10.96 2.35 -31.09
N LYS A 156 9.80 2.26 -30.44
CA LYS A 156 9.69 1.85 -29.05
C LYS A 156 8.73 0.67 -28.90
N THR A 157 9.22 -0.41 -28.31
CA THR A 157 8.39 -1.56 -27.94
C THR A 157 7.56 -1.24 -26.71
N LEU A 158 6.24 -1.27 -26.90
CA LEU A 158 5.17 -0.95 -25.97
C LEU A 158 4.14 -2.09 -26.00
N PRO A 159 4.42 -3.23 -25.35
CA PRO A 159 3.50 -4.35 -25.34
C PRO A 159 2.15 -3.96 -24.71
N ASP A 160 1.10 -4.67 -25.12
CA ASP A 160 -0.28 -4.45 -24.67
C ASP A 160 -0.78 -3.00 -24.86
N SER A 161 -0.23 -2.26 -25.81
CA SER A 161 -0.61 -0.87 -26.08
C SER A 161 -1.27 -0.73 -27.45
N LYS A 162 -2.23 0.19 -27.57
CA LYS A 162 -2.88 0.51 -28.86
C LYS A 162 -2.40 1.82 -29.45
N LEU A 163 -2.11 2.77 -28.57
CA LEU A 163 -1.66 4.12 -28.91
C LEU A 163 -0.54 4.52 -27.96
N ALA A 164 0.30 5.44 -28.39
CA ALA A 164 1.29 6.08 -27.55
C ALA A 164 1.20 7.59 -27.74
N LEU A 165 0.92 8.32 -26.67
CA LEU A 165 1.13 9.77 -26.65
C LEU A 165 2.63 10.01 -26.49
N TYR A 166 3.20 10.91 -27.27
CA TYR A 166 4.60 11.26 -27.16
C TYR A 166 4.79 12.77 -27.03
N VAL A 167 5.80 13.17 -26.27
CA VAL A 167 6.18 14.55 -26.01
C VAL A 167 7.67 14.70 -26.27
N PHE A 168 8.01 15.62 -27.14
CA PHE A 168 9.39 16.05 -27.38
C PHE A 168 9.59 17.40 -26.67
N CYS A 169 10.57 17.47 -25.79
CA CYS A 169 10.83 18.67 -24.99
C CYS A 169 12.31 18.86 -24.68
N ASP A 170 12.68 20.12 -24.45
CA ASP A 170 14.02 20.50 -24.01
C ASP A 170 14.35 19.87 -22.66
N ALA A 171 15.51 19.21 -22.56
CA ALA A 171 15.92 18.45 -21.38
C ALA A 171 16.09 19.31 -20.13
N SER A 172 16.44 20.59 -20.30
CA SER A 172 16.83 21.50 -19.21
C SER A 172 15.67 22.34 -18.71
N THR A 173 14.79 22.77 -19.61
CA THR A 173 13.69 23.69 -19.34
C THR A 173 12.32 23.00 -19.32
N GLY A 174 12.20 21.80 -19.89
CA GLY A 174 10.93 21.09 -20.05
C GLY A 174 9.97 21.77 -21.04
N VAL A 175 10.45 22.73 -21.84
CA VAL A 175 9.64 23.39 -22.87
C VAL A 175 9.30 22.37 -23.95
N ILE A 176 8.01 22.24 -24.23
CA ILE A 176 7.47 21.31 -25.23
C ILE A 176 7.70 21.87 -26.63
N ASP A 177 8.40 21.10 -27.46
CA ASP A 177 8.58 21.37 -28.88
C ASP A 177 7.46 20.72 -29.70
N THR A 178 7.11 19.47 -29.39
CA THR A 178 6.10 18.71 -30.13
C THR A 178 5.36 17.76 -29.21
N VAL A 179 4.05 17.64 -29.42
CA VAL A 179 3.22 16.58 -28.83
C VAL A 179 2.49 15.89 -29.97
N GLY A 180 2.40 14.57 -29.92
CA GLY A 180 1.65 13.80 -30.91
C GLY A 180 1.23 12.44 -30.39
N GLN A 181 0.57 11.68 -31.25
CA GLN A 181 0.18 10.31 -30.97
C GLN A 181 0.74 9.41 -32.06
N SER A 182 1.21 8.23 -31.68
CA SER A 182 1.59 7.16 -32.58
C SER A 182 0.69 5.95 -32.35
N ILE A 183 0.37 5.24 -33.43
CA ILE A 183 -0.31 3.94 -33.35
C ILE A 183 0.73 2.89 -33.00
N VAL A 184 0.36 1.97 -32.12
CA VAL A 184 1.21 0.83 -31.77
C VAL A 184 0.78 -0.36 -32.61
N GLU A 185 1.65 -0.81 -33.50
CA GLU A 185 1.42 -1.96 -34.39
C GLU A 185 2.39 -3.08 -33.99
N ASP A 186 1.89 -4.30 -33.83
CA ASP A 186 2.67 -5.47 -33.36
C ASP A 186 3.50 -5.23 -32.08
N GLY A 187 3.03 -4.31 -31.24
CA GLY A 187 3.70 -3.92 -29.99
C GLY A 187 4.75 -2.84 -30.15
N ASP A 188 4.97 -2.28 -31.34
CA ASP A 188 5.95 -1.21 -31.59
C ASP A 188 5.28 0.11 -31.97
N ALA A 189 5.76 1.20 -31.38
CA ALA A 189 5.40 2.57 -31.76
C ALA A 189 6.50 3.19 -32.60
N HIS A 190 6.15 3.64 -33.81
CA HIS A 190 7.03 4.40 -34.68
C HIS A 190 6.80 5.90 -34.44
N ILE A 191 7.78 6.57 -33.82
CA ILE A 191 7.64 7.95 -33.35
C ILE A 191 8.54 8.87 -34.20
N PRO A 192 7.95 9.79 -34.98
CA PRO A 192 8.74 10.74 -35.77
C PRO A 192 9.40 11.77 -34.86
N VAL A 193 10.72 11.87 -34.94
CA VAL A 193 11.52 12.86 -34.23
C VAL A 193 11.72 14.07 -35.13
N ARG A 194 11.09 15.19 -34.74
CA ARG A 194 11.32 16.50 -35.35
C ARG A 194 12.26 17.30 -34.46
N TYR A 195 13.55 17.23 -34.74
CA TYR A 195 14.54 18.04 -34.03
C TYR A 195 14.60 19.45 -34.64
N THR A 196 14.27 20.47 -33.83
CA THR A 196 14.22 21.87 -34.29
C THR A 196 15.16 22.82 -33.53
N GLY A 197 15.90 22.31 -32.53
CA GLY A 197 16.69 23.13 -31.60
C GLY A 197 18.22 23.03 -31.76
N SER A 198 18.94 23.64 -30.81
CA SER A 198 20.41 23.60 -30.66
C SER A 198 20.85 22.98 -29.31
N GLY A 199 19.95 22.28 -28.62
CA GLY A 199 20.14 21.75 -27.26
C GLY A 199 19.74 20.28 -27.13
N GLU A 200 19.99 19.70 -25.96
CA GLU A 200 19.62 18.31 -25.67
C GLU A 200 18.10 18.16 -25.54
N GLN A 201 17.53 17.24 -26.30
CA GLN A 201 16.10 16.98 -26.31
C GLN A 201 15.79 15.60 -25.73
N VAL A 202 14.61 15.49 -25.14
CA VAL A 202 14.11 14.28 -24.51
C VAL A 202 12.77 13.93 -25.14
N LEU A 203 12.59 12.64 -25.44
CA LEU A 203 11.31 12.06 -25.81
C LEU A 203 10.70 11.38 -24.58
N LEU A 204 9.49 11.77 -24.22
CA LEU A 204 8.68 11.12 -23.21
C LEU A 204 7.52 10.41 -23.90
N ILE A 205 7.24 9.17 -23.49
CA ILE A 205 6.21 8.32 -24.09
C ILE A 205 5.21 7.91 -23.01
N TYR A 206 3.92 8.05 -23.31
CA TYR A 206 2.80 7.73 -22.44
C TYR A 206 1.92 6.69 -23.16
N PRO A 207 2.20 5.39 -22.98
CA PRO A 207 1.47 4.34 -23.67
C PRO A 207 0.03 4.26 -23.17
N GLN A 208 -0.92 4.13 -24.08
CA GLN A 208 -2.29 3.71 -23.78
C GLN A 208 -2.32 2.19 -23.68
N ARG A 209 -2.10 1.67 -22.48
CA ARG A 209 -2.05 0.24 -22.20
C ARG A 209 -3.44 -0.35 -22.03
N VAL A 210 -3.57 -1.62 -22.40
CA VAL A 210 -4.68 -2.52 -22.11
C VAL A 210 -4.19 -3.48 -21.02
N ILE A 211 -4.66 -3.30 -19.80
CA ILE A 211 -4.31 -4.15 -18.66
C ILE A 211 -5.23 -5.38 -18.70
N ALA A 212 -4.77 -6.43 -19.38
CA ALA A 212 -5.48 -7.70 -19.50
C ALA A 212 -5.11 -8.68 -18.37
N GLU A 213 -5.90 -9.74 -18.19
CA GLU A 213 -5.76 -10.74 -17.11
C GLU A 213 -4.39 -11.43 -17.07
N ASN A 214 -3.77 -11.62 -18.24
CA ASN A 214 -2.45 -12.22 -18.39
C ASN A 214 -1.30 -11.22 -18.17
N SER A 215 -1.59 -9.93 -17.96
CA SER A 215 -0.57 -8.91 -17.71
C SER A 215 -0.02 -9.03 -16.29
N ALA A 216 1.28 -8.77 -16.11
CA ALA A 216 1.91 -8.73 -14.79
C ALA A 216 1.29 -7.64 -13.88
N ASP A 217 0.77 -6.58 -14.48
CA ASP A 217 0.10 -5.47 -13.79
C ASP A 217 -1.42 -5.70 -13.62
N TRP A 218 -1.93 -6.91 -13.91
CA TRP A 218 -3.35 -7.21 -13.73
C TRP A 218 -3.76 -7.15 -12.26
N GLY A 219 -4.79 -6.35 -11.99
CA GLY A 219 -5.40 -6.28 -10.67
C GLY A 219 -6.71 -5.51 -10.67
N LEU A 220 -6.79 -4.41 -11.40
CA LEU A 220 -8.01 -3.59 -11.46
C LEU A 220 -8.73 -3.75 -12.81
N PRO A 221 -9.92 -4.36 -12.85
CA PRO A 221 -10.78 -4.32 -14.04
C PRO A 221 -11.42 -2.92 -14.24
N ASP A 222 -12.02 -2.67 -15.42
CA ASP A 222 -12.83 -1.46 -15.64
C ASP A 222 -14.18 -1.56 -14.92
N LEU A 223 -14.17 -1.30 -13.61
CA LEU A 223 -15.36 -1.31 -12.76
C LEU A 223 -16.35 -0.22 -13.17
N TRP A 224 -15.87 0.97 -13.57
CA TRP A 224 -16.73 2.11 -13.89
C TRP A 224 -17.65 1.89 -15.09
N THR A 225 -17.26 1.06 -16.04
CA THR A 225 -18.11 0.73 -17.19
C THR A 225 -18.92 -0.54 -16.99
N HIS A 226 -18.40 -1.51 -16.22
CA HIS A 226 -18.92 -2.89 -16.23
C HIS A 226 -19.45 -3.40 -14.90
N TYR A 227 -19.38 -2.62 -13.82
CA TYR A 227 -19.85 -3.01 -12.49
C TYR A 227 -21.29 -3.53 -12.49
N ASP A 228 -22.24 -2.76 -13.05
CA ASP A 228 -23.66 -3.15 -13.02
C ASP A 228 -23.92 -4.49 -13.72
N ARG A 229 -23.30 -4.70 -14.89
CA ARG A 229 -23.42 -5.96 -15.62
C ARG A 229 -22.83 -7.12 -14.82
N HIS A 230 -21.67 -6.91 -14.20
CA HIS A 230 -21.05 -7.92 -13.34
C HIS A 230 -21.94 -8.26 -12.16
N ARG A 231 -22.41 -7.25 -11.41
CA ARG A 231 -23.34 -7.39 -10.29
C ARG A 231 -24.56 -8.22 -10.71
N ASP A 232 -25.24 -7.84 -11.78
CA ASP A 232 -26.49 -8.48 -12.18
C ASP A 232 -26.26 -9.94 -12.62
N ARG A 233 -25.16 -10.21 -13.34
CA ARG A 233 -24.78 -11.58 -13.73
C ARG A 233 -24.47 -12.45 -12.52
N LEU A 234 -23.68 -11.93 -11.58
CA LEU A 234 -23.30 -12.63 -10.36
C LEU A 234 -24.52 -12.96 -9.49
N LEU A 235 -25.43 -11.99 -9.29
CA LEU A 235 -26.67 -12.23 -8.53
C LEU A 235 -27.62 -13.19 -9.24
N SER A 236 -27.75 -13.07 -10.57
CA SER A 236 -28.57 -13.99 -11.35
C SER A 236 -28.07 -15.42 -11.22
N PHE A 237 -26.77 -15.65 -11.15
CA PHE A 237 -26.21 -16.97 -10.89
C PHE A 237 -26.44 -17.42 -9.44
N LEU A 238 -26.02 -16.60 -8.47
CA LEU A 238 -26.03 -16.97 -7.04
C LEU A 238 -27.44 -17.20 -6.49
N SER A 239 -28.45 -16.47 -6.98
CA SER A 239 -29.86 -16.64 -6.58
C SER A 239 -30.47 -17.99 -6.96
N GLN A 240 -29.83 -18.74 -7.86
CA GLN A 240 -30.24 -20.09 -8.25
C GLN A 240 -29.67 -21.16 -7.32
N ILE A 241 -28.68 -20.80 -6.49
CA ILE A 241 -28.01 -21.72 -5.58
C ILE A 241 -28.68 -21.67 -4.21
N LYS A 242 -29.03 -22.84 -3.68
CA LYS A 242 -29.59 -23.03 -2.35
C LYS A 242 -28.48 -23.40 -1.38
N PHE A 243 -28.03 -22.41 -0.62
CA PHE A 243 -27.01 -22.59 0.42
C PHE A 243 -27.64 -23.07 1.73
N GLY A 244 -27.07 -24.10 2.33
CA GLY A 244 -27.42 -24.58 3.66
C GLY A 244 -26.40 -24.19 4.73
N HIS A 245 -26.55 -24.81 5.90
CA HIS A 245 -25.83 -24.49 7.14
C HIS A 245 -24.29 -24.49 7.07
N GLY A 246 -23.67 -24.99 5.99
CA GLY A 246 -22.22 -25.02 5.80
C GLY A 246 -21.61 -23.70 5.32
N LEU A 247 -22.39 -22.82 4.67
CA LEU A 247 -21.88 -21.54 4.15
C LEU A 247 -21.42 -20.61 5.27
N ARG A 248 -20.23 -20.02 5.14
CA ARG A 248 -19.64 -19.10 6.14
C ARG A 248 -19.31 -17.72 5.59
N PHE A 249 -18.89 -17.60 4.33
CA PHE A 249 -18.53 -16.31 3.74
C PHE A 249 -18.45 -16.35 2.22
N PHE A 250 -18.43 -15.18 1.59
CA PHE A 250 -18.00 -15.00 0.20
C PHE A 250 -16.66 -14.27 0.17
N ILE A 251 -15.80 -14.60 -0.79
CA ILE A 251 -14.49 -13.97 -0.94
C ILE A 251 -14.23 -13.55 -2.39
N ASP A 252 -13.55 -12.42 -2.55
CA ASP A 252 -13.10 -11.86 -3.83
C ASP A 252 -14.21 -11.71 -4.90
N PRO A 253 -15.31 -10.96 -4.65
CA PRO A 253 -16.37 -10.70 -5.64
C PRO A 253 -15.93 -10.12 -6.99
N PHE A 254 -14.73 -9.53 -7.06
CA PHE A 254 -14.16 -9.03 -8.30
C PHE A 254 -13.05 -9.95 -8.82
N THR A 255 -11.89 -9.85 -8.19
CA THR A 255 -10.73 -10.69 -8.44
C THR A 255 -9.88 -10.73 -7.18
N ARG A 256 -9.29 -11.89 -6.92
CA ARG A 256 -8.32 -12.05 -5.83
C ARG A 256 -7.08 -11.18 -5.97
N ARG A 257 -6.81 -10.63 -7.16
CA ARG A 257 -5.65 -9.76 -7.44
C ARG A 257 -5.98 -8.26 -7.40
N LEU A 258 -7.15 -7.87 -6.86
CA LEU A 258 -7.59 -6.49 -6.84
C LEU A 258 -6.48 -5.58 -6.27
N SER A 259 -5.94 -4.70 -7.10
CA SER A 259 -4.85 -3.80 -6.73
C SER A 259 -4.74 -2.61 -7.69
N ALA A 260 -4.18 -1.51 -7.19
CA ALA A 260 -3.82 -0.34 -7.99
C ALA A 260 -2.28 -0.18 -8.06
N LEU A 261 -1.56 -1.31 -8.04
CA LEU A 261 -0.10 -1.37 -8.07
C LEU A 261 0.44 -1.30 -9.51
N GLY A 262 1.77 -1.12 -9.63
CA GLY A 262 2.44 -1.07 -10.93
C GLY A 262 1.92 0.05 -11.82
N ASP A 263 1.76 -0.23 -13.11
CA ASP A 263 1.30 0.75 -14.09
C ASP A 263 -0.15 1.20 -13.83
N VAL A 264 -1.01 0.35 -13.25
CA VAL A 264 -2.39 0.70 -12.86
C VAL A 264 -2.43 1.87 -11.90
N GLY A 265 -1.42 1.99 -11.03
CA GLY A 265 -1.31 3.06 -10.05
C GLY A 265 -1.22 4.46 -10.66
N ASN A 266 -0.76 4.57 -11.90
CA ASN A 266 -0.51 5.84 -12.59
C ASN A 266 -1.17 5.88 -13.98
N LEU A 267 -2.10 4.97 -14.22
CA LEU A 267 -2.88 4.88 -15.44
C LEU A 267 -4.10 5.80 -15.31
N ILE A 268 -4.29 6.71 -16.27
CA ILE A 268 -5.51 7.52 -16.40
C ILE A 268 -6.48 6.78 -17.33
N PRO A 269 -7.58 6.21 -16.81
CA PRO A 269 -8.49 5.42 -17.62
C PRO A 269 -9.16 6.26 -18.71
N VAL A 270 -9.39 5.66 -19.87
CA VAL A 270 -10.02 6.33 -21.02
C VAL A 270 -11.46 5.88 -21.26
N SER A 271 -11.97 4.93 -20.46
CA SER A 271 -13.34 4.43 -20.58
C SER A 271 -14.36 5.56 -20.34
N GLN A 272 -15.50 5.46 -21.03
CA GLN A 272 -16.55 6.47 -20.90
C GLN A 272 -17.17 6.45 -19.50
N GLY A 273 -17.36 5.26 -18.91
CA GLY A 273 -17.85 5.11 -17.54
C GLY A 273 -16.98 5.87 -16.54
N PHE A 274 -15.66 5.65 -16.58
CA PHE A 274 -14.72 6.37 -15.73
C PHE A 274 -14.83 7.89 -15.90
N ARG A 275 -14.84 8.40 -17.14
CA ARG A 275 -14.88 9.85 -17.41
C ARG A 275 -16.16 10.50 -16.88
N ILE A 276 -17.31 9.83 -16.99
CA ILE A 276 -18.59 10.33 -16.49
C ILE A 276 -18.56 10.42 -14.97
N GLU A 277 -18.13 9.34 -14.31
CA GLU A 277 -18.09 9.31 -12.84
C GLU A 277 -17.05 10.27 -12.27
N TYR A 278 -15.87 10.36 -12.88
CA TYR A 278 -14.85 11.30 -12.44
C TYR A 278 -15.30 12.76 -12.62
N ALA A 279 -15.96 13.09 -13.74
CA ALA A 279 -16.55 14.41 -13.94
C ALA A 279 -17.63 14.72 -12.88
N ALA A 280 -18.46 13.73 -12.52
CA ALA A 280 -19.48 13.88 -11.49
C ALA A 280 -18.87 14.03 -10.09
N TRP A 281 -17.75 13.37 -9.81
CA TRP A 281 -17.02 13.54 -8.56
C TRP A 281 -16.39 14.94 -8.47
N LEU A 282 -15.76 15.40 -9.55
CA LEU A 282 -15.18 16.74 -9.62
C LEU A 282 -16.24 17.84 -9.44
N SER A 283 -17.45 17.65 -9.97
CA SER A 283 -18.55 18.61 -9.81
C SER A 283 -19.13 18.66 -8.39
N ARG A 284 -18.96 17.60 -7.60
CA ARG A 284 -19.30 17.60 -6.16
C ARG A 284 -18.21 18.28 -5.33
N LYS A 285 -16.94 18.11 -5.71
CA LYS A 285 -15.79 18.68 -4.99
C LYS A 285 -15.59 20.17 -5.26
N TYR A 286 -15.79 20.60 -6.51
CA TYR A 286 -15.57 21.98 -6.94
C TYR A 286 -16.88 22.66 -7.35
N PRO A 287 -17.16 23.89 -6.86
CA PRO A 287 -18.39 24.61 -7.20
C PRO A 287 -18.56 24.88 -8.70
N ASP A 288 -17.48 25.18 -9.42
CA ASP A 288 -17.47 25.35 -10.87
C ASP A 288 -16.08 25.03 -11.48
N PRO A 289 -15.98 24.81 -12.81
CA PRO A 289 -14.72 24.44 -13.47
C PRO A 289 -13.56 25.45 -13.32
N ARG A 290 -13.83 26.74 -13.09
CA ARG A 290 -12.76 27.74 -12.90
C ARG A 290 -12.08 27.56 -11.55
N VAL A 291 -12.84 27.23 -10.51
CA VAL A 291 -12.27 26.89 -9.19
C VAL A 291 -11.39 25.66 -9.29
N LEU A 292 -11.80 24.66 -10.08
CA LEU A 292 -10.95 23.50 -10.40
C LEU A 292 -9.67 23.94 -11.13
N SER A 293 -9.75 24.77 -12.18
CA SER A 293 -8.57 25.29 -12.88
C SER A 293 -7.56 25.96 -11.96
N ILE A 294 -8.04 26.74 -10.97
CA ILE A 294 -7.18 27.40 -9.97
C ILE A 294 -6.49 26.37 -9.07
N ASN A 295 -7.21 25.37 -8.56
CA ASN A 295 -6.64 24.33 -7.69
C ASN A 295 -5.70 23.38 -8.44
N TRP A 296 -6.01 23.10 -9.71
CA TRP A 296 -5.12 22.36 -10.60
C TRP A 296 -3.97 23.22 -11.13
N ALA A 297 -3.94 24.51 -10.80
CA ALA A 297 -2.94 25.49 -11.19
C ALA A 297 -2.69 25.54 -12.71
N ILE A 298 -3.77 25.50 -13.49
CA ILE A 298 -3.71 25.57 -14.96
C ILE A 298 -3.45 27.02 -15.39
N GLU A 299 -2.44 27.21 -16.24
CA GLU A 299 -2.02 28.54 -16.66
C GLU A 299 -2.76 29.03 -17.91
N GLY A 300 -3.29 30.25 -17.85
CA GLY A 300 -3.81 30.98 -19.01
C GLY A 300 -5.03 30.33 -19.69
N TYR A 301 -5.69 29.38 -19.02
CA TYR A 301 -6.83 28.64 -19.57
C TYR A 301 -7.76 28.13 -18.47
N ASP A 302 -9.03 28.50 -18.56
CA ASP A 302 -10.09 27.91 -17.74
C ASP A 302 -10.66 26.68 -18.45
N VAL A 303 -10.73 25.56 -17.73
CA VAL A 303 -11.41 24.37 -18.21
C VAL A 303 -12.89 24.69 -18.37
N SER A 304 -13.47 24.36 -19.53
CA SER A 304 -14.83 24.77 -19.88
C SER A 304 -15.91 23.92 -19.20
N SER A 305 -15.57 22.71 -18.78
CA SER A 305 -16.50 21.77 -18.11
C SER A 305 -15.78 20.68 -17.33
N PHE A 306 -16.45 20.06 -16.35
CA PHE A 306 -15.90 18.89 -15.66
C PHE A 306 -15.68 17.68 -16.57
N ALA A 307 -16.46 17.56 -17.66
CA ALA A 307 -16.24 16.53 -18.68
C ALA A 307 -14.93 16.74 -19.45
N GLU A 308 -14.53 17.99 -19.69
CA GLU A 308 -13.22 18.32 -20.22
C GLU A 308 -12.12 17.99 -19.20
N ALA A 309 -12.28 18.37 -17.93
CA ALA A 309 -11.32 18.06 -16.87
C ALA A 309 -11.06 16.56 -16.75
N ALA A 310 -12.11 15.74 -16.75
CA ALA A 310 -12.04 14.30 -16.53
C ALA A 310 -11.31 13.50 -17.62
N ARG A 311 -11.05 14.10 -18.79
CA ARG A 311 -10.30 13.47 -19.89
C ARG A 311 -8.86 13.95 -20.01
N LEU A 312 -8.45 14.97 -19.25
CA LEU A 312 -7.09 15.50 -19.32
C LEU A 312 -6.09 14.49 -18.77
N VAL A 313 -4.96 14.35 -19.46
CA VAL A 313 -3.87 13.45 -19.09
C VAL A 313 -2.70 14.30 -18.58
N PRO A 314 -2.29 14.17 -17.30
CA PRO A 314 -1.06 14.78 -16.81
C PRO A 314 0.15 14.21 -17.54
N LEU A 315 1.11 15.07 -17.87
CA LEU A 315 2.39 14.69 -18.49
C LEU A 315 3.55 14.68 -17.49
N TRP A 316 3.23 14.66 -16.19
CA TRP A 316 4.22 14.58 -15.12
C TRP A 316 3.76 13.64 -14.03
N ARG A 317 4.73 13.11 -13.28
CA ARG A 317 4.52 12.38 -12.03
C ARG A 317 5.61 12.76 -11.05
N ARG A 318 5.22 13.12 -9.83
CA ARG A 318 6.14 13.68 -8.82
C ARG A 318 6.92 14.85 -9.43
N ASP A 319 8.25 14.80 -9.39
CA ASP A 319 9.20 15.78 -9.92
C ASP A 319 9.67 15.48 -11.36
N ARG A 320 9.06 14.51 -12.05
CA ARG A 320 9.50 14.02 -13.37
C ARG A 320 8.44 14.21 -14.46
N GLY A 321 8.91 14.47 -15.68
CA GLY A 321 8.06 14.72 -16.86
C GLY A 321 7.93 16.21 -17.20
N VAL A 322 6.83 16.58 -17.86
CA VAL A 322 6.55 17.97 -18.25
C VAL A 322 5.31 18.48 -17.53
N ALA A 323 5.40 19.70 -17.00
CA ALA A 323 4.34 20.36 -16.26
C ALA A 323 3.21 20.87 -17.18
N ALA A 324 2.50 19.93 -17.80
CA ALA A 324 1.42 20.18 -18.74
C ALA A 324 0.34 19.10 -18.70
N LEU A 325 -0.88 19.50 -19.06
CA LEU A 325 -2.02 18.61 -19.28
C LEU A 325 -2.26 18.45 -20.77
N PHE A 326 -2.44 17.21 -21.23
CA PHE A 326 -2.80 16.89 -22.61
C PHE A 326 -4.28 16.54 -22.71
N ASP A 327 -4.95 17.08 -23.71
CA ASP A 327 -6.31 16.73 -24.07
C ASP A 327 -6.30 15.78 -25.28
N PRO A 328 -6.58 14.48 -25.10
CA PRO A 328 -6.55 13.50 -26.18
C PRO A 328 -7.64 13.70 -27.24
N VAL A 329 -8.65 14.53 -26.99
CA VAL A 329 -9.71 14.81 -27.96
C VAL A 329 -9.37 16.00 -28.85
N THR A 330 -8.77 17.05 -28.29
CA THR A 330 -8.42 18.26 -29.06
C THR A 330 -6.97 18.25 -29.56
N GLY A 331 -6.13 17.36 -29.04
CA GLY A 331 -4.69 17.31 -29.31
C GLY A 331 -3.92 18.48 -28.71
N LYS A 332 -4.57 19.33 -27.91
CA LYS A 332 -3.97 20.51 -27.29
C LYS A 332 -3.35 20.15 -25.95
N HIS A 333 -2.32 20.90 -25.56
CA HIS A 333 -1.80 20.87 -24.20
C HIS A 333 -1.94 22.23 -23.51
N ARG A 334 -1.91 22.22 -22.18
CA ARG A 334 -1.99 23.39 -21.30
C ARG A 334 -0.91 23.32 -20.24
N LYS A 335 -0.23 24.43 -19.98
CA LYS A 335 0.77 24.52 -18.92
C LYS A 335 0.11 24.47 -17.55
N VAL A 336 0.82 23.90 -16.59
CA VAL A 336 0.39 23.77 -15.19
C VAL A 336 1.56 24.04 -14.26
N ASP A 337 1.31 24.68 -13.12
CA ASP A 337 2.25 24.64 -12.00
C ASP A 337 2.13 23.30 -11.27
N ALA A 338 2.99 22.35 -11.65
CA ALA A 338 2.98 20.98 -11.14
C ALA A 338 3.20 20.88 -9.62
N LEU A 339 3.90 21.84 -9.01
CA LEU A 339 4.18 21.84 -7.56
C LEU A 339 2.95 22.25 -6.74
N ARG A 340 2.10 23.11 -7.31
CA ARG A 340 0.88 23.61 -6.65
C ARG A 340 -0.37 22.83 -7.04
N SER A 341 -0.32 22.04 -8.12
CA SER A 341 -1.47 21.33 -8.67
C SER A 341 -1.97 20.19 -7.77
N THR A 342 -3.28 20.11 -7.57
CA THR A 342 -3.93 19.02 -6.83
C THR A 342 -4.41 17.86 -7.71
N ILE A 343 -4.17 17.86 -9.02
CA ILE A 343 -4.76 16.89 -9.96
C ILE A 343 -4.49 15.42 -9.59
N TRP A 344 -3.26 15.11 -9.17
CA TRP A 344 -2.87 13.76 -8.75
C TRP A 344 -3.48 13.35 -7.41
N GLN A 345 -3.73 14.31 -6.53
CA GLN A 345 -4.46 14.06 -5.29
C GLN A 345 -5.92 13.74 -5.60
N ASP A 346 -6.57 14.58 -6.41
CA ASP A 346 -7.96 14.41 -6.83
C ASP A 346 -8.19 13.07 -7.55
N PHE A 347 -7.33 12.73 -8.51
CA PHE A 347 -7.44 11.46 -9.23
C PHE A 347 -7.31 10.25 -8.29
N ARG A 348 -6.33 10.25 -7.39
CA ARG A 348 -6.16 9.15 -6.43
C ARG A 348 -7.33 9.06 -5.45
N GLU A 349 -7.78 10.19 -4.94
CA GLU A 349 -8.94 10.27 -4.02
C GLU A 349 -10.20 9.71 -4.69
N PHE A 350 -10.51 10.15 -5.92
CA PHE A 350 -11.62 9.62 -6.70
C PHE A 350 -11.49 8.11 -6.94
N ARG A 351 -10.36 7.66 -7.51
CA ARG A 351 -10.15 6.23 -7.82
C ARG A 351 -10.36 5.38 -6.58
N THR A 352 -9.66 5.70 -5.49
CA THR A 352 -9.71 4.95 -4.23
C THR A 352 -11.11 4.94 -3.63
N SER A 353 -11.81 6.08 -3.59
CA SER A 353 -13.18 6.14 -3.06
C SER A 353 -14.17 5.37 -3.93
N SER A 354 -14.13 5.53 -5.26
CA SER A 354 -15.05 4.82 -6.17
C SER A 354 -14.88 3.29 -6.13
N ILE A 355 -13.64 2.78 -6.04
CA ILE A 355 -13.39 1.34 -5.96
C ILE A 355 -13.93 0.79 -4.65
N ARG A 356 -13.70 1.49 -3.54
CA ARG A 356 -14.26 1.13 -2.23
C ARG A 356 -15.78 1.12 -2.25
N GLU A 357 -16.41 2.12 -2.87
CA GLU A 357 -17.87 2.17 -3.05
C GLU A 357 -18.38 0.95 -3.82
N TYR A 358 -17.73 0.52 -4.89
CA TYR A 358 -18.12 -0.72 -5.60
C TYR A 358 -17.92 -1.97 -4.73
N MET A 359 -16.82 -2.06 -3.98
CA MET A 359 -16.57 -3.18 -3.06
C MET A 359 -17.65 -3.27 -1.97
N ASN A 360 -18.05 -2.13 -1.40
CA ASN A 360 -19.11 -2.04 -0.40
C ASN A 360 -20.48 -2.37 -1.02
N ALA A 361 -20.78 -1.81 -2.18
CA ALA A 361 -22.05 -2.02 -2.87
C ALA A 361 -22.26 -3.48 -3.27
N ILE A 362 -21.24 -4.18 -3.79
CA ILE A 362 -21.38 -5.58 -4.18
C ILE A 362 -21.54 -6.48 -2.94
N ALA A 363 -20.81 -6.20 -1.86
CA ALA A 363 -20.93 -6.92 -0.61
C ALA A 363 -22.34 -6.79 -0.01
N ASP A 364 -22.87 -5.57 0.03
CA ASP A 364 -24.24 -5.30 0.52
C ASP A 364 -25.30 -6.00 -0.32
N VAL A 365 -25.16 -5.96 -1.64
CA VAL A 365 -26.14 -6.54 -2.55
C VAL A 365 -26.10 -8.08 -2.50
N ILE A 366 -24.92 -8.70 -2.37
CA ILE A 366 -24.80 -10.15 -2.13
C ILE A 366 -25.47 -10.53 -0.81
N LYS A 367 -25.17 -9.82 0.30
CA LYS A 367 -25.77 -10.13 1.61
C LYS A 367 -27.29 -10.02 1.61
N ARG A 368 -27.84 -8.98 0.97
CA ARG A 368 -29.28 -8.73 0.92
C ARG A 368 -30.06 -9.69 0.03
N ASN A 369 -29.46 -10.15 -1.07
CA ASN A 369 -30.20 -10.87 -2.12
C ASN A 369 -29.81 -12.35 -2.26
N VAL A 370 -28.69 -12.77 -1.67
CA VAL A 370 -28.16 -14.15 -1.80
C VAL A 370 -28.12 -14.83 -0.44
N ALA A 371 -27.22 -14.39 0.43
CA ALA A 371 -27.04 -14.94 1.77
C ALA A 371 -26.32 -13.91 2.64
N ASP A 372 -26.92 -13.56 3.79
CA ASP A 372 -26.34 -12.62 4.74
C ASP A 372 -25.22 -13.29 5.54
N VAL A 373 -24.08 -13.50 4.89
CA VAL A 373 -22.81 -13.97 5.45
C VAL A 373 -21.71 -12.94 5.16
N PRO A 374 -20.62 -12.91 5.93
CA PRO A 374 -19.49 -12.01 5.68
C PRO A 374 -18.99 -12.05 4.22
N VAL A 375 -18.69 -10.87 3.66
CA VAL A 375 -18.04 -10.73 2.35
C VAL A 375 -16.63 -10.19 2.53
N ILE A 376 -15.63 -10.86 1.96
CA ILE A 376 -14.20 -10.65 2.21
C ILE A 376 -13.49 -10.28 0.91
N PHE A 377 -12.47 -9.42 1.00
CA PHE A 377 -11.57 -9.11 -0.12
C PHE A 377 -10.12 -9.43 0.23
N THR A 378 -9.37 -9.98 -0.72
CA THR A 378 -7.92 -10.16 -0.58
C THR A 378 -7.21 -8.80 -0.63
N CYS A 379 -6.50 -8.46 0.45
CA CYS A 379 -5.81 -7.19 0.64
C CYS A 379 -4.41 -7.23 -0.01
N ASN A 380 -4.35 -7.00 -1.33
CA ASN A 380 -3.09 -7.11 -2.08
C ASN A 380 -2.07 -6.00 -1.78
N ASP A 381 -2.49 -4.89 -1.17
CA ASP A 381 -1.58 -3.82 -0.76
C ASP A 381 -2.14 -2.97 0.38
N LEU A 382 -1.29 -2.11 0.94
CA LEU A 382 -1.68 -1.06 1.87
C LEU A 382 -2.27 0.13 1.09
N ASP A 383 -3.53 0.00 0.69
CA ASP A 383 -4.30 1.04 -0.01
C ASP A 383 -5.60 1.34 0.73
N ALA A 384 -5.98 2.60 0.77
CA ALA A 384 -7.20 3.05 1.42
C ALA A 384 -8.47 2.48 0.76
N MET A 385 -8.43 1.89 -0.44
CA MET A 385 -9.60 1.20 -1.02
C MET A 385 -10.05 0.00 -0.17
N PHE A 386 -9.13 -0.60 0.60
CA PHE A 386 -9.42 -1.68 1.53
C PHE A 386 -9.79 -1.20 2.94
N GLN A 387 -9.67 0.10 3.25
CA GLN A 387 -10.09 0.66 4.53
C GLN A 387 -11.60 0.85 4.52
N ASN A 388 -12.30 0.11 5.37
CA ASN A 388 -13.75 0.26 5.46
C ASN A 388 -14.11 1.49 6.30
N SER A 389 -14.64 2.52 5.65
CA SER A 389 -15.05 3.79 6.26
C SER A 389 -16.57 3.91 6.44
N ASP A 390 -17.34 2.94 5.97
CA ASP A 390 -18.80 3.01 5.91
C ASP A 390 -19.42 2.09 6.98
N LEU A 391 -20.67 2.37 7.36
CA LEU A 391 -21.41 1.52 8.31
C LEU A 391 -21.78 0.14 7.71
N TYR A 392 -21.82 0.05 6.38
CA TYR A 392 -22.19 -1.14 5.60
C TYR A 392 -21.06 -1.47 4.60
N GLY A 393 -21.17 -2.58 3.88
CA GLY A 393 -20.17 -3.02 2.91
C GLY A 393 -19.44 -4.31 3.28
N PHE A 394 -18.19 -4.47 2.83
CA PHE A 394 -17.43 -5.71 3.02
C PHE A 394 -16.91 -5.89 4.44
N ASP A 395 -16.94 -7.11 4.94
CA ASP A 395 -16.82 -7.41 6.38
C ASP A 395 -15.45 -7.98 6.75
N GLY A 396 -14.66 -8.42 5.77
CA GLY A 396 -13.35 -9.01 6.03
C GLY A 396 -12.26 -8.68 5.01
N LEU A 397 -11.02 -8.93 5.41
CA LEU A 397 -9.84 -8.90 4.56
C LEU A 397 -9.11 -10.25 4.62
N ALA A 398 -8.65 -10.73 3.47
CA ALA A 398 -7.75 -11.86 3.39
C ALA A 398 -6.32 -11.39 3.17
N VAL A 399 -5.37 -11.94 3.92
CA VAL A 399 -3.94 -11.83 3.64
C VAL A 399 -3.66 -12.59 2.34
N PRO A 400 -3.06 -11.95 1.32
CA PRO A 400 -2.72 -12.61 0.07
C PRO A 400 -1.64 -13.67 0.26
N GLU A 401 -1.60 -14.63 -0.65
CA GLU A 401 -0.58 -15.67 -0.67
C GLU A 401 0.80 -15.13 -0.99
N SER A 402 1.81 -15.65 -0.29
CA SER A 402 3.21 -15.43 -0.65
C SER A 402 4.02 -16.71 -0.45
N ARG A 403 4.99 -16.92 -1.34
CA ARG A 403 5.97 -18.02 -1.26
C ARG A 403 7.12 -17.71 -0.29
N ASP A 404 7.39 -16.43 -0.07
CA ASP A 404 8.43 -15.94 0.84
C ASP A 404 7.83 -15.60 2.21
N LYS A 405 8.57 -15.94 3.28
CA LYS A 405 8.11 -15.73 4.66
C LYS A 405 8.15 -14.25 5.06
N GLY A 406 9.15 -13.50 4.60
CA GLY A 406 9.24 -12.06 4.83
C GLY A 406 8.08 -11.31 4.16
N ALA A 407 7.82 -11.61 2.90
CA ALA A 407 6.68 -11.10 2.15
C ALA A 407 5.34 -11.53 2.78
N THR A 408 5.24 -12.74 3.35
CA THR A 408 4.05 -13.16 4.13
C THR A 408 3.82 -12.23 5.33
N ALA A 409 4.89 -11.89 6.07
CA ALA A 409 4.79 -10.94 7.19
C ALA A 409 4.37 -9.54 6.71
N GLU A 410 4.98 -9.05 5.63
CA GLU A 410 4.63 -7.75 5.02
C GLU A 410 3.15 -7.71 4.59
N CYS A 411 2.67 -8.72 3.87
CA CYS A 411 1.27 -8.82 3.47
C CYS A 411 0.31 -8.83 4.66
N ALA A 412 0.62 -9.59 5.71
CA ALA A 412 -0.21 -9.67 6.91
C ALA A 412 -0.21 -8.36 7.70
N ALA A 413 0.94 -7.69 7.83
CA ALA A 413 1.04 -6.39 8.49
C ALA A 413 0.26 -5.30 7.75
N LYS A 414 0.26 -5.32 6.40
CA LYS A 414 -0.57 -4.42 5.60
C LYS A 414 -2.06 -4.67 5.83
N ALA A 415 -2.51 -5.92 5.78
CA ALA A 415 -3.91 -6.28 6.05
C ALA A 415 -4.35 -5.87 7.47
N LEU A 416 -3.51 -6.14 8.48
CA LEU A 416 -3.74 -5.70 9.86
C LEU A 416 -3.84 -4.17 9.96
N SER A 417 -2.92 -3.44 9.34
CA SER A 417 -2.93 -1.98 9.36
C SER A 417 -4.20 -1.39 8.75
N VAL A 418 -4.67 -1.97 7.65
CA VAL A 418 -5.96 -1.60 7.04
C VAL A 418 -7.13 -1.94 7.95
N ALA A 419 -7.14 -3.13 8.56
CA ALA A 419 -8.20 -3.55 9.48
C ALA A 419 -8.28 -2.61 10.72
N GLU A 420 -7.14 -2.28 11.31
CA GLU A 420 -7.00 -1.39 12.48
C GLU A 420 -7.33 0.08 12.17
N SER A 421 -7.19 0.50 10.91
CA SER A 421 -7.53 1.85 10.46
C SER A 421 -8.94 1.99 9.88
N SER A 422 -9.68 0.88 9.79
CA SER A 422 -11.09 0.89 9.40
C SER A 422 -11.96 1.42 10.54
N GLN A 423 -13.10 2.04 10.22
CA GLN A 423 -14.03 2.59 11.22
C GLN A 423 -14.81 1.51 11.98
N ARG A 424 -14.75 0.27 11.51
CA ARG A 424 -15.43 -0.90 12.08
C ARG A 424 -14.48 -2.11 12.11
N PRO A 425 -14.65 -3.06 13.04
CA PRO A 425 -13.80 -4.24 13.10
C PRO A 425 -13.95 -5.10 11.84
N VAL A 426 -12.84 -5.40 11.16
CA VAL A 426 -12.85 -6.19 9.92
C VAL A 426 -12.30 -7.60 10.20
N TRP A 427 -13.01 -8.66 9.80
CA TRP A 427 -12.53 -10.04 10.01
C TRP A 427 -11.27 -10.29 9.16
N THR A 428 -10.20 -10.78 9.77
CA THR A 428 -8.95 -11.04 9.05
C THR A 428 -8.71 -12.54 8.89
N VAL A 429 -8.56 -13.02 7.66
CA VAL A 429 -8.20 -14.42 7.33
C VAL A 429 -6.91 -14.46 6.52
N ALA A 430 -6.23 -15.60 6.44
CA ALA A 430 -4.99 -15.73 5.69
C ALA A 430 -5.05 -16.87 4.69
N ARG A 431 -4.58 -16.59 3.47
CA ARG A 431 -4.26 -17.59 2.46
C ARG A 431 -2.78 -17.92 2.55
N ILE A 432 -2.47 -19.19 2.80
CA ILE A 432 -1.11 -19.69 2.98
C ILE A 432 -0.73 -20.45 1.71
N ASN A 433 0.25 -19.97 0.96
CA ASN A 433 0.75 -20.74 -0.18
C ASN A 433 1.45 -22.00 0.32
N ALA A 434 0.97 -23.18 -0.11
CA ALA A 434 1.58 -24.46 0.22
C ALA A 434 3.01 -24.54 -0.30
N VAL A 435 3.24 -24.00 -1.50
CA VAL A 435 4.52 -24.01 -2.22
C VAL A 435 5.38 -22.83 -1.75
N ARG A 436 6.62 -23.12 -1.36
CA ARG A 436 7.60 -22.15 -0.90
C ARG A 436 8.44 -21.62 -2.06
N GLU A 437 9.33 -20.68 -1.76
CA GLU A 437 10.20 -20.05 -2.76
C GLU A 437 11.07 -21.06 -3.53
N ASP A 438 11.45 -22.16 -2.88
CA ASP A 438 12.21 -23.27 -3.48
C ASP A 438 11.38 -24.17 -4.42
N GLY A 439 10.09 -23.84 -4.62
CA GLY A 439 9.17 -24.58 -5.46
C GLY A 439 8.61 -25.85 -4.81
N LYS A 440 8.92 -26.12 -3.54
CA LYS A 440 8.43 -27.31 -2.81
C LYS A 440 7.31 -26.95 -1.85
N ILE A 441 6.42 -27.91 -1.57
CA ILE A 441 5.49 -27.75 -0.44
C ILE A 441 6.24 -27.68 0.90
N PHE A 442 5.56 -27.24 1.97
CA PHE A 442 6.14 -27.28 3.33
C PHE A 442 6.75 -28.65 3.65
N GLN A 443 8.05 -28.66 3.93
CA GLN A 443 8.83 -29.88 4.19
C GLN A 443 8.82 -30.31 5.66
N SER A 444 8.32 -29.46 6.57
CA SER A 444 8.21 -29.80 7.99
C SER A 444 7.02 -29.11 8.66
N LYS A 445 6.54 -29.74 9.73
CA LYS A 445 5.50 -29.23 10.62
C LYS A 445 5.88 -27.90 11.25
N GLU A 446 7.13 -27.75 11.68
CA GLU A 446 7.66 -26.54 12.32
C GLU A 446 7.60 -25.34 11.36
N ALA A 447 7.86 -25.55 10.07
CA ALA A 447 7.80 -24.49 9.06
C ALA A 447 6.36 -24.00 8.83
N LEU A 448 5.39 -24.91 8.74
CA LEU A 448 3.97 -24.55 8.67
C LEU A 448 3.53 -23.82 9.95
N PHE A 449 3.84 -24.38 11.11
CA PHE A 449 3.41 -23.83 12.40
C PHE A 449 4.03 -22.46 12.65
N SER A 450 5.28 -22.25 12.24
CA SER A 450 5.93 -20.95 12.29
C SER A 450 5.25 -19.93 11.39
N THR A 451 4.74 -20.34 10.23
CA THR A 451 3.99 -19.46 9.31
C THR A 451 2.61 -19.11 9.89
N ILE A 452 1.89 -20.08 10.44
CA ILE A 452 0.61 -19.84 11.11
C ILE A 452 0.79 -18.92 12.33
N ASN A 453 1.82 -19.18 13.15
CA ASN A 453 2.12 -18.33 14.31
C ASN A 453 2.52 -16.89 13.93
N LEU A 454 3.22 -16.71 12.82
CA LEU A 454 3.52 -15.39 12.27
C LEU A 454 2.23 -14.64 11.90
N LEU A 455 1.37 -15.29 11.12
CA LEU A 455 0.09 -14.73 10.68
C LEU A 455 -0.85 -14.43 11.87
N ARG A 456 -0.90 -15.33 12.84
CA ARG A 456 -1.60 -15.14 14.12
C ARG A 456 -1.04 -13.95 14.89
N GLY A 457 0.28 -13.84 14.98
CA GLY A 457 0.99 -12.73 15.61
C GLY A 457 0.65 -11.39 14.96
N LEU A 458 0.32 -11.39 13.67
CA LEU A 458 -0.15 -10.24 12.89
C LEU A 458 -1.68 -10.18 12.76
N GLY A 459 -2.41 -10.83 13.67
CA GLY A 459 -3.85 -10.63 13.86
C GLY A 459 -4.79 -11.52 13.05
N ALA A 460 -4.31 -12.40 12.16
CA ALA A 460 -5.17 -13.30 11.38
C ALA A 460 -5.98 -14.28 12.28
N LYS A 461 -7.24 -14.51 11.92
CA LYS A 461 -8.26 -15.30 12.63
C LYS A 461 -8.87 -16.41 11.76
N GLY A 462 -8.13 -16.87 10.77
CA GLY A 462 -8.51 -17.98 9.89
C GLY A 462 -7.38 -18.29 8.93
N PHE A 463 -7.17 -19.56 8.60
CA PHE A 463 -6.00 -20.01 7.84
C PHE A 463 -6.43 -21.04 6.80
N PHE A 464 -6.13 -20.77 5.53
CA PHE A 464 -6.43 -21.65 4.42
C PHE A 464 -5.17 -21.94 3.63
N ILE A 465 -4.80 -23.22 3.48
CA ILE A 465 -3.70 -23.63 2.61
C ILE A 465 -4.18 -23.59 1.16
N CYS A 466 -3.45 -22.89 0.30
CA CYS A 466 -3.74 -22.67 -1.11
C CYS A 466 -2.62 -23.20 -2.00
N GLY A 467 -2.91 -23.40 -3.29
CA GLY A 467 -1.90 -23.69 -4.30
C GLY A 467 -1.21 -25.06 -4.18
N ILE A 468 -1.89 -26.08 -3.62
CA ILE A 468 -1.37 -27.45 -3.60
C ILE A 468 -1.38 -28.01 -5.05
N PRO A 469 -0.21 -28.36 -5.64
CA PRO A 469 -0.16 -28.92 -6.99
C PRO A 469 -0.91 -30.26 -7.06
N ALA A 470 -1.56 -30.55 -8.18
CA ALA A 470 -2.38 -31.76 -8.35
C ALA A 470 -1.54 -33.04 -8.18
N GLU A 471 -0.31 -33.02 -8.68
CA GLU A 471 0.69 -34.09 -8.63
C GLU A 471 1.27 -34.34 -7.24
N GLU A 472 1.26 -33.34 -6.35
CA GLU A 472 1.80 -33.45 -4.98
C GLU A 472 0.72 -33.72 -3.92
N LYS A 473 -0.56 -33.87 -4.32
CA LYS A 473 -1.67 -34.12 -3.38
C LYS A 473 -1.48 -35.36 -2.51
N ILE A 474 -0.76 -36.38 -2.99
CA ILE A 474 -0.42 -37.59 -2.22
C ILE A 474 0.67 -37.30 -1.17
N GLY A 475 1.61 -36.39 -1.46
CA GLY A 475 2.62 -35.89 -0.51
C GLY A 475 2.10 -34.81 0.45
N ALA A 476 0.93 -34.23 0.16
CA ALA A 476 0.26 -33.26 1.02
C ALA A 476 -0.50 -33.88 2.20
N ALA A 477 -0.58 -35.23 2.32
CA ALA A 477 -1.29 -35.87 3.43
C ALA A 477 -0.75 -35.42 4.79
N ASP A 478 0.58 -35.36 4.94
CA ASP A 478 1.21 -34.86 6.17
C ASP A 478 0.85 -33.39 6.43
N LEU A 479 0.83 -32.56 5.38
CA LEU A 479 0.46 -31.15 5.47
C LEU A 479 -0.97 -30.97 6.02
N LEU A 480 -1.91 -31.78 5.55
CA LEU A 480 -3.30 -31.78 6.02
C LEU A 480 -3.41 -32.22 7.47
N VAL A 481 -2.67 -33.28 7.85
CA VAL A 481 -2.61 -33.76 9.24
C VAL A 481 -2.04 -32.69 10.17
N TRP A 482 -0.95 -32.02 9.78
CA TRP A 482 -0.36 -30.94 10.58
C TRP A 482 -1.33 -29.76 10.74
N MET A 483 -2.04 -29.38 9.68
CA MET A 483 -3.04 -28.32 9.72
C MET A 483 -4.20 -28.64 10.66
N ALA A 484 -4.74 -29.86 10.57
CA ALA A 484 -5.79 -30.34 11.45
C ALA A 484 -5.32 -30.44 12.91
N GLU A 485 -4.10 -30.90 13.14
CA GLU A 485 -3.50 -30.96 14.48
C GLU A 485 -3.43 -29.55 15.10
N TYR A 486 -2.88 -28.57 14.38
CA TYR A 486 -2.82 -27.19 14.87
C TYR A 486 -4.22 -26.64 15.17
N GLY A 487 -5.16 -26.87 14.25
CA GLY A 487 -6.55 -26.43 14.39
C GLY A 487 -7.23 -27.03 15.63
N SER A 488 -7.04 -28.33 15.88
CA SER A 488 -7.66 -29.04 17.02
C SER A 488 -7.27 -28.46 18.38
N VAL A 489 -6.02 -27.98 18.52
CA VAL A 489 -5.51 -27.37 19.75
C VAL A 489 -5.99 -25.91 19.89
N THR A 490 -6.28 -25.23 18.77
CA THR A 490 -6.49 -23.77 18.74
C THR A 490 -7.95 -23.36 18.66
N VAL A 491 -8.83 -24.16 18.03
CA VAL A 491 -10.23 -23.76 17.75
C VAL A 491 -11.07 -23.54 19.01
N SER A 492 -10.67 -24.16 20.13
CA SER A 492 -11.33 -23.99 21.44
C SER A 492 -10.71 -22.88 22.29
N ASP A 493 -9.61 -22.27 21.82
CA ASP A 493 -8.91 -21.24 22.56
C ASP A 493 -9.58 -19.87 22.34
N ARG A 494 -10.41 -19.47 23.31
CA ARG A 494 -11.03 -18.13 23.31
C ARG A 494 -9.98 -17.00 23.41
N GLN A 495 -8.80 -17.27 23.97
CA GLN A 495 -7.73 -16.28 24.01
C GLN A 495 -7.16 -16.04 22.61
N PHE A 496 -7.07 -17.08 21.78
CA PHE A 496 -6.70 -16.94 20.37
C PHE A 496 -7.67 -16.01 19.65
N ALA A 497 -8.98 -16.24 19.77
CA ALA A 497 -9.98 -15.41 19.10
C ALA A 497 -9.98 -13.96 19.61
N ALA A 498 -9.79 -13.77 20.91
CA ALA A 498 -9.73 -12.46 21.55
C ALA A 498 -8.38 -11.74 21.37
N PHE A 499 -7.33 -12.42 20.89
CA PHE A 499 -6.00 -11.85 20.76
C PHE A 499 -5.97 -10.71 19.74
N ARG A 500 -5.44 -9.56 20.17
CA ARG A 500 -5.16 -8.41 19.32
C ARG A 500 -3.67 -8.07 19.42
N PRO A 501 -2.96 -7.93 18.29
CA PRO A 501 -1.55 -7.59 18.31
C PRO A 501 -1.33 -6.15 18.76
N GLU A 502 -0.34 -5.94 19.61
CA GLU A 502 0.14 -4.61 19.92
C GLU A 502 1.03 -4.10 18.76
N CYS A 503 0.76 -2.90 18.26
CA CYS A 503 1.41 -2.38 17.07
C CYS A 503 2.03 -1.00 17.31
N ILE A 504 3.24 -0.82 16.79
CA ILE A 504 3.90 0.46 16.57
C ILE A 504 3.86 0.71 15.07
N TYR A 505 3.30 1.84 14.65
CA TYR A 505 3.10 2.12 13.23
C TYR A 505 4.25 2.96 12.67
N TYR A 506 4.67 2.70 11.43
CA TYR A 506 5.56 3.58 10.67
C TYR A 506 4.94 4.06 9.36
N PRO A 507 5.32 5.25 8.86
CA PRO A 507 4.75 5.80 7.63
C PRO A 507 4.99 4.89 6.43
N ILE A 508 3.97 4.72 5.57
CA ILE A 508 4.16 4.07 4.28
C ILE A 508 5.24 4.81 3.47
N GLY A 509 6.21 4.06 2.93
CA GLY A 509 7.36 4.62 2.18
C GLY A 509 8.49 5.17 3.06
N PHE A 510 8.45 4.99 4.38
CA PHE A 510 9.58 5.27 5.24
C PHE A 510 10.74 4.29 4.94
N ALA A 511 11.88 4.82 4.49
CA ALA A 511 12.97 4.02 3.93
C ALA A 511 13.55 2.96 4.90
N GLU A 512 13.57 3.27 6.20
CA GLU A 512 14.10 2.38 7.24
C GLU A 512 13.01 1.47 7.87
N GLY A 513 11.76 1.61 7.42
CA GLY A 513 10.63 0.84 7.90
C GLY A 513 10.69 -0.61 7.42
N SER A 514 10.49 -1.56 8.32
CA SER A 514 10.43 -2.99 8.00
C SER A 514 9.52 -3.71 8.98
N VAL A 515 8.70 -4.65 8.49
CA VAL A 515 7.84 -5.44 9.35
C VAL A 515 8.68 -6.37 10.21
N LYS A 516 8.58 -6.20 11.53
CA LYS A 516 9.29 -7.04 12.50
C LYS A 516 8.62 -7.00 13.86
N GLN A 517 8.91 -8.01 14.67
CA GLN A 517 8.47 -8.08 16.05
C GLN A 517 9.59 -7.59 16.98
N PHE A 518 9.25 -6.71 17.92
CA PHE A 518 10.14 -6.27 18.99
C PHE A 518 10.19 -7.28 20.15
N LYS A 519 11.14 -7.09 21.07
CA LYS A 519 11.37 -8.04 22.19
C LYS A 519 10.16 -8.23 23.11
N ASN A 520 9.31 -7.22 23.24
CA ASN A 520 8.11 -7.27 24.07
C ASN A 520 6.93 -7.97 23.37
N GLY A 521 7.08 -8.31 22.08
CA GLY A 521 6.03 -8.92 21.27
C GLY A 521 5.25 -7.95 20.38
N SER A 522 5.43 -6.63 20.53
CA SER A 522 4.78 -5.64 19.64
C SER A 522 5.34 -5.71 18.23
N TRP A 523 4.49 -5.42 17.24
CA TRP A 523 4.87 -5.39 15.83
C TRP A 523 5.15 -3.98 15.35
N TRP A 524 6.23 -3.81 14.58
CA TRP A 524 6.44 -2.61 13.80
C TRP A 524 5.78 -2.80 12.44
N VAL A 525 4.73 -2.04 12.13
CA VAL A 525 3.89 -2.25 10.93
C VAL A 525 3.68 -0.96 10.14
N PRO A 526 3.54 -1.00 8.81
CA PRO A 526 3.33 0.20 8.02
C PRO A 526 1.92 0.77 8.26
N THR A 527 1.70 2.06 7.98
CA THR A 527 0.38 2.70 8.10
C THR A 527 0.07 3.71 7.00
N LEU A 528 -1.24 3.87 6.74
CA LEU A 528 -1.83 4.92 5.91
C LEU A 528 -2.11 6.21 6.69
N VAL A 529 -1.90 6.21 8.02
CA VAL A 529 -2.04 7.40 8.85
C VAL A 529 -1.10 8.50 8.33
N PRO A 530 -1.58 9.73 8.11
CA PRO A 530 -0.75 10.83 7.65
C PRO A 530 0.46 11.03 8.56
N ALA A 531 1.62 11.20 7.94
CA ALA A 531 2.86 11.29 8.69
C ALA A 531 3.91 12.17 7.99
N ARG A 532 4.90 12.61 8.78
CA ARG A 532 6.10 13.26 8.28
C ARG A 532 7.34 12.63 8.90
N ASN A 533 8.39 12.47 8.11
CA ASN A 533 9.71 12.11 8.63
C ASN A 533 10.34 13.34 9.29
N LEU A 534 11.14 13.10 10.33
CA LEU A 534 11.95 14.13 10.97
C LEU A 534 13.37 14.07 10.41
N ASP A 535 13.93 15.23 10.09
CA ASP A 535 15.34 15.36 9.72
C ASP A 535 16.18 15.47 11.00
N LEU A 536 16.71 14.35 11.47
CA LEU A 536 17.47 14.23 12.71
C LEU A 536 18.93 13.82 12.48
N GLY A 537 19.50 14.25 11.34
CA GLY A 537 20.89 13.93 11.00
C GLY A 537 21.10 12.45 10.67
N LYS A 538 22.32 11.93 10.87
CA LYS A 538 22.66 10.53 10.56
C LYS A 538 22.59 9.62 11.78
N GLN A 539 22.62 10.20 12.98
CA GLN A 539 22.65 9.44 14.23
C GLN A 539 21.28 9.04 14.74
N PHE A 540 20.22 9.69 14.27
CA PHE A 540 18.87 9.48 14.78
C PHE A 540 17.89 9.38 13.62
N LEU A 541 16.83 8.63 13.89
CA LEU A 541 15.69 8.50 13.00
C LEU A 541 14.44 8.87 13.79
N GLY A 542 13.48 9.46 13.09
CA GLY A 542 12.21 9.77 13.70
C GLY A 542 11.15 10.15 12.70
N TYR A 543 9.91 10.04 13.14
CA TYR A 543 8.74 10.44 12.38
C TYR A 543 7.63 10.86 13.32
N VAL A 544 6.67 11.60 12.76
CA VAL A 544 5.46 12.03 13.46
C VAL A 544 4.27 11.46 12.72
N LEU A 545 3.42 10.73 13.44
CA LEU A 545 2.12 10.29 12.96
C LEU A 545 1.05 11.29 13.41
N THR A 546 0.08 11.58 12.55
CA THR A 546 -1.05 12.45 12.84
C THR A 546 -2.33 11.62 12.92
N LYS A 547 -2.75 11.31 14.14
CA LYS A 547 -3.98 10.56 14.42
C LYS A 547 -5.13 11.51 14.79
N PRO A 548 -6.41 11.07 14.69
CA PRO A 548 -7.55 11.87 15.14
C PRO A 548 -7.45 12.33 16.60
N GLN A 549 -6.80 11.54 17.47
CA GLN A 549 -6.65 11.81 18.90
C GLN A 549 -5.45 12.72 19.22
N GLY A 550 -4.57 13.01 18.25
CA GLY A 550 -3.37 13.81 18.45
C GLY A 550 -2.20 13.35 17.58
N VAL A 551 -1.02 13.90 17.88
CA VAL A 551 0.23 13.54 17.19
C VAL A 551 1.05 12.57 18.03
N GLU A 552 1.67 11.60 17.38
CA GLU A 552 2.60 10.66 18.00
C GLU A 552 3.99 10.86 17.40
N LEU A 553 4.97 11.09 18.27
CA LEU A 553 6.36 11.33 17.89
C LEU A 553 7.19 10.08 18.22
N TYR A 554 7.79 9.48 17.21
CA TYR A 554 8.65 8.31 17.37
C TYR A 554 10.10 8.65 17.05
N VAL A 555 11.03 8.25 17.91
CA VAL A 555 12.47 8.54 17.77
C VAL A 555 13.34 7.39 18.27
N TRP A 556 14.43 7.11 17.56
CA TRP A 556 15.42 6.12 17.96
C TRP A 556 16.80 6.41 17.35
N SER A 557 17.81 5.69 17.81
CA SER A 557 19.20 5.75 17.33
C SER A 557 19.59 4.39 16.72
N PRO A 558 19.71 4.26 15.39
CA PRO A 558 20.03 2.99 14.74
C PRO A 558 21.40 2.43 15.12
N SER A 559 22.35 3.28 15.55
CA SER A 559 23.71 2.88 15.90
C SER A 559 23.91 2.43 17.36
N GLY A 560 22.84 2.38 18.16
CA GLY A 560 22.91 1.98 19.57
C GLY A 560 22.28 3.02 20.52
N PRO A 561 22.05 2.67 21.80
CA PRO A 561 21.45 3.57 22.77
C PRO A 561 22.27 4.86 22.95
N ARG A 562 21.58 6.01 22.94
CA ARG A 562 22.18 7.34 23.08
C ARG A 562 21.35 8.21 23.99
N THR A 563 21.99 9.20 24.59
CA THR A 563 21.30 10.25 25.33
C THR A 563 21.17 11.46 24.41
N ILE A 564 20.00 12.08 24.41
CA ILE A 564 19.74 13.32 23.68
C ILE A 564 19.26 14.40 24.65
N THR A 565 19.62 15.65 24.33
CA THR A 565 19.24 16.83 25.09
C THR A 565 18.24 17.65 24.28
N LEU A 566 17.12 18.00 24.88
CA LEU A 566 16.02 18.74 24.26
C LEU A 566 15.79 20.06 24.99
N LEU A 567 15.34 21.09 24.26
CA LEU A 567 14.79 22.29 24.86
C LEU A 567 13.32 22.03 25.22
N SER A 568 13.04 21.97 26.51
CA SER A 568 11.68 21.82 27.01
C SER A 568 11.58 22.39 28.43
N SER A 569 10.47 23.04 28.70
CA SER A 569 10.07 23.48 30.05
C SER A 569 9.10 22.50 30.72
N ASN A 570 8.66 21.47 29.98
CA ASN A 570 7.78 20.42 30.46
C ASN A 570 8.58 19.11 30.64
N PRO A 571 8.14 18.22 31.54
CA PRO A 571 8.65 16.85 31.60
C PRO A 571 8.47 16.16 30.24
N VAL A 572 9.47 15.37 29.83
CA VAL A 572 9.41 14.56 28.61
C VAL A 572 9.42 13.10 29.00
N THR A 573 8.49 12.35 28.44
CA THR A 573 8.31 10.93 28.71
C THR A 573 8.61 10.13 27.45
N VAL A 574 9.45 9.11 27.61
CA VAL A 574 9.79 8.14 26.56
C VAL A 574 9.20 6.79 26.94
N LYS A 575 8.32 6.28 26.08
CA LYS A 575 7.75 4.93 26.16
C LYS A 575 8.45 4.04 25.16
N TYR A 576 9.20 3.08 25.66
CA TYR A 576 9.95 2.15 24.84
C TYR A 576 9.05 0.98 24.39
N PRO A 577 9.38 0.34 23.25
CA PRO A 577 8.74 -0.90 22.89
C PRO A 577 8.85 -1.96 23.98
N SER A 578 9.89 -2.00 24.82
CA SER A 578 9.97 -2.93 25.96
C SER A 578 8.80 -2.86 26.96
N GLY A 579 7.96 -1.82 26.89
CA GLY A 579 6.95 -1.50 27.90
C GLY A 579 7.49 -0.62 29.03
N ASP A 580 8.82 -0.41 29.08
CA ASP A 580 9.42 0.51 30.02
C ASP A 580 9.08 1.96 29.67
N GLU A 581 8.88 2.77 30.70
CA GLU A 581 8.62 4.20 30.58
C GLU A 581 9.66 4.97 31.40
N SER A 582 10.23 6.02 30.81
CA SER A 582 11.16 6.92 31.48
C SER A 582 10.68 8.35 31.33
N THR A 583 10.50 9.03 32.46
CA THR A 583 10.14 10.46 32.48
C THR A 583 11.32 11.27 32.99
N ALA A 584 11.72 12.28 32.22
CA ALA A 584 12.80 13.19 32.55
C ALA A 584 12.25 14.58 32.86
N GLU A 585 12.63 15.10 34.03
CA GLU A 585 12.24 16.43 34.50
C GLU A 585 13.12 17.53 33.89
N PRO A 586 12.55 18.70 33.57
CA PRO A 586 13.31 19.82 33.02
C PRO A 586 14.26 20.42 34.06
N SER A 587 15.50 20.65 33.66
CA SER A 587 16.52 21.35 34.43
C SER A 587 17.11 22.48 33.58
N LYS A 588 16.99 23.73 34.06
CA LYS A 588 17.44 24.94 33.33
C LYS A 588 16.89 25.03 31.89
N GLY A 589 15.63 24.65 31.69
CA GLY A 589 14.96 24.67 30.38
C GLY A 589 15.43 23.57 29.40
N ARG A 590 16.14 22.56 29.91
CA ARG A 590 16.61 21.41 29.14
C ARG A 590 16.08 20.13 29.76
N VAL A 591 15.77 19.15 28.91
CA VAL A 591 15.42 17.80 29.34
C VAL A 591 16.37 16.83 28.66
N VAL A 592 16.87 15.86 29.42
CA VAL A 592 17.81 14.84 28.93
C VAL A 592 17.10 13.51 28.93
N ILE A 593 16.93 12.91 27.74
CA ILE A 593 16.26 11.61 27.58
C ILE A 593 17.20 10.60 26.93
N LYS A 594 16.95 9.32 27.18
CA LYS A 594 17.63 8.22 26.51
C LYS A 594 16.78 7.73 25.33
N VAL A 595 17.39 7.50 24.18
CA VAL A 595 16.78 6.81 23.03
C VAL A 595 17.52 5.51 22.77
N GLU A 596 16.80 4.48 22.36
CA GLU A 596 17.36 3.15 22.11
C GLU A 596 17.42 2.84 20.61
N THR A 597 17.64 1.58 20.25
CA THR A 597 17.71 1.12 18.85
C THR A 597 16.35 0.89 18.22
N GLU A 598 15.28 0.87 19.03
CA GLU A 598 13.91 0.65 18.58
C GLU A 598 13.09 1.95 18.71
N PRO A 599 12.13 2.21 17.79
CA PRO A 599 11.29 3.40 17.81
C PRO A 599 10.55 3.55 19.14
N ALA A 600 10.86 4.60 19.91
CA ALA A 600 10.18 4.90 21.16
C ALA A 600 9.23 6.08 21.00
N LEU A 601 8.05 5.99 21.62
CA LEU A 601 7.06 7.08 21.63
C LEU A 601 7.52 8.16 22.63
N VAL A 602 7.69 9.38 22.14
CA VAL A 602 8.07 10.55 22.94
C VAL A 602 6.86 11.44 23.13
N THR A 603 6.57 11.81 24.39
CA THR A 603 5.47 12.68 24.78
C THR A 603 5.93 13.79 25.72
N GLY A 604 5.14 14.85 25.88
CA GLY A 604 5.49 16.01 26.71
C GLY A 604 6.25 17.14 25.98
N ILE A 605 6.59 16.93 24.70
CA ILE A 605 7.19 17.93 23.82
C ILE A 605 6.45 17.96 22.46
N PRO A 606 6.05 19.14 21.95
CA PRO A 606 5.46 19.26 20.62
C PRO A 606 6.47 18.84 19.54
N PRO A 607 6.06 18.15 18.47
CA PRO A 607 7.00 17.72 17.42
C PRO A 607 7.74 18.87 16.73
N GLU A 608 7.13 20.06 16.64
CA GLU A 608 7.76 21.26 16.07
C GLU A 608 8.94 21.77 16.92
N GLN A 609 8.98 21.42 18.21
CA GLN A 609 10.04 21.79 19.15
C GLN A 609 11.06 20.65 19.32
N PHE A 610 10.84 19.50 18.69
CA PHE A 610 11.72 18.36 18.81
C PHE A 610 12.96 18.52 17.92
N LEU A 611 13.99 19.14 18.48
CA LEU A 611 15.33 19.24 17.87
C LEU A 611 16.39 18.98 18.93
N PRO A 612 17.05 17.80 18.91
CA PRO A 612 18.15 17.51 19.83
C PRO A 612 19.37 18.41 19.62
N PHE A 613 20.04 18.79 20.72
CA PHE A 613 21.34 19.49 20.64
C PHE A 613 22.36 18.68 19.83
N GLU A 614 22.34 17.36 19.98
CA GLU A 614 23.27 16.43 19.35
C GLU A 614 23.15 16.43 17.82
N VAL A 615 21.95 16.66 17.27
CA VAL A 615 21.71 16.80 15.82
C VAL A 615 22.37 18.08 15.30
N VAL A 616 22.23 19.18 16.03
CA VAL A 616 22.86 20.47 15.66
C VAL A 616 24.38 20.36 15.74
N GLN A 617 24.90 19.70 16.77
CA GLN A 617 26.33 19.45 16.94
C GLN A 617 26.91 18.58 15.82
N GLU A 618 26.20 17.52 15.41
CA GLU A 618 26.60 16.68 14.28
C GLU A 618 26.69 17.50 12.98
N ALA A 619 25.69 18.32 12.69
CA ALA A 619 25.73 19.18 11.50
C ALA A 619 26.87 20.20 11.57
N MET A 620 27.14 20.79 12.74
CA MET A 620 28.28 21.68 12.93
C MET A 620 29.62 20.98 12.67
N GLN A 621 29.77 19.73 13.12
CA GLN A 621 30.96 18.92 12.85
C GLN A 621 31.11 18.60 11.36
N GLU A 622 30.02 18.28 10.66
CA GLU A 622 30.05 18.09 9.20
C GLU A 622 30.49 19.37 8.48
N LEU A 623 29.95 20.53 8.86
CA LEU A 623 30.36 21.80 8.28
C LEU A 623 31.84 22.09 8.55
N GLU A 624 32.33 21.84 9.77
CA GLU A 624 33.74 22.01 10.13
C GLU A 624 34.66 21.12 9.27
N GLN A 625 34.28 19.87 9.04
CA GLN A 625 35.01 18.94 8.15
C GLN A 625 35.02 19.43 6.70
N LEU A 626 33.89 19.91 6.18
CA LEU A 626 33.79 20.44 4.82
C LEU A 626 34.61 21.73 4.66
N ILE A 627 34.63 22.61 5.68
CA ILE A 627 35.50 23.79 5.69
C ILE A 627 36.96 23.38 5.64
N ALA A 628 37.37 22.39 6.43
CA ALA A 628 38.75 21.90 6.42
C ALA A 628 39.14 21.31 5.05
N GLN A 629 38.25 20.57 4.39
CA GLN A 629 38.46 20.06 3.03
C GLN A 629 38.52 21.19 1.99
N ALA A 630 37.72 22.23 2.15
CA ALA A 630 37.63 23.38 1.26
C ALA A 630 38.78 24.38 1.43
N ALA A 631 39.42 24.42 2.60
CA ALA A 631 40.38 25.46 2.99
C ALA A 631 41.58 25.62 2.04
N ALA A 632 41.95 24.58 1.29
CA ALA A 632 43.04 24.64 0.33
C ALA A 632 42.63 25.24 -1.03
N ASN A 633 41.35 25.18 -1.40
CA ASN A 633 40.93 25.36 -2.80
C ASN A 633 39.73 26.32 -2.97
N VAL A 634 38.96 26.63 -1.92
CA VAL A 634 37.80 27.54 -1.96
C VAL A 634 38.19 28.91 -1.38
N PRO A 635 38.22 30.00 -2.17
CA PRO A 635 38.69 31.32 -1.73
C PRO A 635 37.93 31.93 -0.55
N ASP A 636 36.65 31.60 -0.38
CA ASP A 636 35.78 32.16 0.66
C ASP A 636 35.61 31.23 1.88
N ALA A 637 36.52 30.27 2.12
CA ALA A 637 36.41 29.34 3.26
C ALA A 637 36.23 30.06 4.63
N GLY A 638 36.80 31.27 4.77
CA GLY A 638 36.66 32.10 5.97
C GLY A 638 35.22 32.58 6.26
N PHE A 639 34.37 32.74 5.23
CA PHE A 639 32.95 33.09 5.41
C PHE A 639 32.19 31.98 6.13
N PHE A 640 32.43 30.72 5.73
CA PHE A 640 31.80 29.55 6.34
C PHE A 640 32.25 29.37 7.80
N LEU A 641 33.51 29.67 8.12
CA LEU A 641 34.02 29.64 9.49
C LEU A 641 33.32 30.67 10.40
N GLN A 642 33.11 31.90 9.91
CA GLN A 642 32.37 32.93 10.64
C GLN A 642 30.91 32.52 10.89
N ASN A 643 30.26 31.89 9.92
CA ASN A 643 28.90 31.38 10.08
C ASN A 643 28.83 30.21 11.06
N LEU A 644 29.82 29.32 11.07
CA LEU A 644 29.94 28.26 12.07
C LEU A 644 30.07 28.83 13.49
N ASP A 645 30.90 29.85 13.69
CA ASP A 645 31.04 30.52 14.99
C ASP A 645 29.74 31.24 15.42
N ARG A 646 29.03 31.84 14.47
CA ARG A 646 27.72 32.45 14.73
C ARG A 646 26.69 31.41 15.15
N ALA A 647 26.66 30.26 14.48
CA ALA A 647 25.77 29.15 14.82
C ALA A 647 26.10 28.57 16.22
N LYS A 648 27.38 28.43 16.57
CA LYS A 648 27.82 28.02 17.93
C LYS A 648 27.27 28.97 19.01
N LYS A 649 27.38 30.29 18.80
CA LYS A 649 26.82 31.31 19.70
C LYS A 649 25.28 31.26 19.80
N MET A 650 24.59 30.92 18.71
CA MET A 650 23.13 30.72 18.72
C MET A 650 22.74 29.50 19.57
N MET A 651 23.46 28.39 19.42
CA MET A 651 23.24 27.18 20.23
C MET A 651 23.48 27.44 21.73
N GLU A 652 24.49 28.22 22.10
CA GLU A 652 24.74 28.64 23.49
C GLU A 652 23.57 29.44 24.09
N ARG A 653 22.85 30.20 23.25
CA ARG A 653 21.65 30.97 23.62
C ARG A 653 20.36 30.16 23.56
N ASN A 654 20.45 28.85 23.29
CA ASN A 654 19.32 27.96 23.06
C ASN A 654 18.48 28.29 21.80
N ASP A 655 19.04 29.01 20.82
CA ASP A 655 18.39 29.28 19.53
C ASP A 655 18.66 28.13 18.53
N LEU A 656 18.26 26.90 18.89
CA LEU A 656 18.65 25.68 18.17
C LEU A 656 18.19 25.63 16.71
N SER A 657 16.92 25.93 16.45
CA SER A 657 16.35 25.85 15.08
C SER A 657 17.09 26.80 14.12
N LEU A 658 17.34 28.04 14.55
CA LEU A 658 18.09 29.02 13.76
C LEU A 658 19.55 28.60 13.56
N ALA A 659 20.19 28.03 14.58
CA ALA A 659 21.54 27.50 14.46
C ALA A 659 21.59 26.36 13.44
N TYR A 660 20.62 25.43 13.49
CA TYR A 660 20.55 24.27 12.59
C TYR A 660 20.29 24.68 11.14
N GLU A 661 19.29 25.54 10.89
CA GLU A 661 18.99 26.08 9.56
C GLU A 661 20.20 26.79 8.95
N MET A 662 20.90 27.60 9.75
CA MET A 662 22.11 28.28 9.31
C MET A 662 23.21 27.30 8.90
N VAL A 663 23.44 26.25 9.70
CA VAL A 663 24.46 25.23 9.42
C VAL A 663 24.12 24.45 8.15
N LEU A 664 22.87 23.98 8.00
CA LEU A 664 22.44 23.22 6.82
C LEU A 664 22.56 24.04 5.52
N ALA A 665 22.18 25.32 5.55
CA ALA A 665 22.33 26.21 4.40
C ALA A 665 23.81 26.35 3.99
N ASN A 666 24.73 26.45 4.95
CA ASN A 666 26.16 26.55 4.70
C ASN A 666 26.76 25.22 4.21
N ILE A 667 26.31 24.07 4.72
CA ILE A 667 26.69 22.73 4.22
C ILE A 667 26.31 22.58 2.74
N SER A 668 25.09 22.98 2.37
CA SER A 668 24.64 22.88 0.99
C SER A 668 25.50 23.75 0.05
N GLN A 669 25.73 25.01 0.45
CA GLN A 669 26.55 25.96 -0.33
C GLN A 669 28.00 25.50 -0.48
N ILE A 670 28.65 25.02 0.58
CA ILE A 670 30.05 24.59 0.49
C ILE A 670 30.20 23.31 -0.33
N LYS A 671 29.25 22.36 -0.23
CA LYS A 671 29.22 21.15 -1.08
C LYS A 671 29.07 21.51 -2.56
N GLN A 672 28.21 22.47 -2.88
CA GLN A 672 28.05 22.95 -4.25
C GLN A 672 29.35 23.53 -4.79
N ARG A 673 30.02 24.41 -4.04
CA ARG A 673 31.30 25.02 -4.45
C ARG A 673 32.42 23.98 -4.63
N ILE A 674 32.50 23.00 -3.73
CA ILE A 674 33.46 21.90 -3.85
C ILE A 674 33.21 21.11 -5.16
N ARG A 675 31.95 20.83 -5.51
CA ARG A 675 31.59 20.15 -6.76
C ARG A 675 31.95 20.98 -7.99
N GLU A 676 31.60 22.28 -8.00
CA GLU A 676 31.91 23.18 -9.11
C GLU A 676 33.42 23.23 -9.40
N MET A 677 34.26 23.25 -8.38
CA MET A 677 35.71 23.22 -8.56
C MET A 677 36.27 21.86 -8.99
N SER A 678 35.64 20.76 -8.57
CA SER A 678 36.01 19.41 -9.00
C SER A 678 35.76 19.20 -10.51
N ILE A 679 34.82 19.96 -11.09
CA ILE A 679 34.52 19.96 -12.53
C ILE A 679 35.51 20.86 -13.31
N ILE A 680 36.07 21.89 -12.67
CA ILE A 680 36.98 22.89 -13.29
C ILE A 680 38.46 22.43 -13.30
N SER A 681 38.82 21.34 -12.62
CA SER A 681 40.18 20.76 -12.69
C SER A 681 40.28 19.61 -13.70
N PRO A 682 40.69 19.84 -14.97
CA PRO A 682 41.10 18.76 -15.85
C PRO A 682 42.45 18.20 -15.39
N VAL A 683 42.56 16.87 -15.42
CA VAL A 683 43.78 16.09 -15.24
C VAL A 683 44.93 16.73 -16.02
N LYS A 684 45.93 17.26 -15.30
CA LYS A 684 47.24 17.56 -15.90
C LYS A 684 47.88 16.23 -16.27
N THR A 685 47.95 15.98 -17.57
CA THR A 685 48.89 15.04 -18.19
C THR A 685 50.31 15.42 -17.79
N SER A 686 50.97 14.57 -17.00
CA SER A 686 52.43 14.57 -16.86
C SER A 686 52.99 13.45 -17.74
N GLY A 687 53.45 13.83 -18.93
CA GLY A 687 54.37 13.03 -19.74
C GLY A 687 55.81 13.44 -19.46
N GLN A 688 56.68 12.43 -19.33
CA GLN A 688 58.13 12.34 -19.56
C GLN A 688 58.69 11.29 -18.56
N GLY A 689 59.43 10.24 -18.92
CA GLY A 689 59.96 9.75 -20.18
C GLY A 689 60.88 8.56 -19.86
N GLU A 690 60.89 7.56 -20.76
CA GLU A 690 61.92 6.53 -21.04
C GLU A 690 62.48 5.64 -19.90
N VAL A 691 62.44 4.30 -20.06
CA VAL A 691 63.44 3.47 -20.76
C VAL A 691 62.95 2.01 -20.85
N SER A 692 63.27 1.41 -21.98
CA SER A 692 63.09 0.04 -22.50
C SER A 692 63.38 -1.17 -21.58
N SER A 693 62.55 -2.22 -21.68
CA SER A 693 62.88 -3.58 -22.20
C SER A 693 62.08 -4.73 -21.55
N PRO A 694 61.93 -5.89 -22.24
CA PRO A 694 60.75 -6.75 -22.17
C PRO A 694 60.94 -8.01 -21.29
N GLY A 695 59.84 -8.56 -20.78
CA GLY A 695 59.84 -9.82 -20.05
C GLY A 695 58.44 -10.43 -19.97
N ALA A 696 58.36 -11.69 -20.33
CA ALA A 696 57.17 -12.48 -20.58
C ALA A 696 56.47 -13.02 -19.30
N GLU A 697 55.36 -13.74 -19.55
CA GLU A 697 54.71 -14.76 -18.72
C GLU A 697 53.64 -14.33 -17.70
N GLY A 698 52.39 -14.77 -17.99
CA GLY A 698 51.90 -15.96 -17.30
C GLY A 698 50.84 -15.77 -16.20
N ALA A 699 49.61 -16.10 -16.59
CA ALA A 699 48.66 -16.97 -15.87
C ALA A 699 47.75 -16.44 -14.73
N LYS A 700 46.49 -16.88 -14.88
CA LYS A 700 45.39 -17.10 -13.92
C LYS A 700 44.50 -15.93 -13.53
#